data_AF-A0A2Z3J6F3-F1
#
_entry.id   AF-A0A2Z3J6F3-F1
#
_cell.length_a   1.000
_cell.length_b   1.000
_cell.length_c   1.000
_cell.angle_alpha   90.00
_cell.angle_beta   90.00
_cell.angle_gamma   90.00
#
_symmetry.space_group_name_H-M   'P 1'
#
loop_
_entity.id
_entity.type
_entity.pdbx_description
1 polymer ?
#
loop_
_entity_poly.entity_id
_entity_poly.type
_entity_poly.pdbx_seq_one_letter_code
_entity_poly.pdbx_strand_id
1 'polypeptide(L)'
;MNISLTPAGVDMDLIELSDCLPEDLDRAVLLGRVWRTAPIDGPALIAVRGGEVVDISAHGPTMTDLLDRDDLLDIAVQAPGEKLGNVRDWLAQSLETDSGERLLAPVDLAAVKACGVTFAVSLLERVIEEQAGGDPAKAAEVRTQLHELIGEDLSQIVPGSEAAMELKKALIERNAWSQYLEVGIGPDAEVFSKCQPMAAVGFGAEVGLHPSSAWNNPEPEIVLAVDSTGRTRGATLGNDVNLRDLEGRSALLLSKAKDNNGSASLGPFIRLFDEHFDIDDVRAARVRLVIEGADDGFRLDDASDMREISRDPLDLVSQAHGSHHQYPDGFVLYLGTMFSPTLDRDGEGQGFTHHIGDRVTIATPTLGALVNRVNRSDAIPPWTFGARRLFEHLARGRQTASPSLDNAFNQESSMPEITGQQFIGGTRVAAGQDTLASKSAEDNTPYKQDFFEATPEEVSAAAEAAHDAFDTFATTDPETRAAFLEACADEIEALGETVIREAMRETALPEKRLTGEVGRTTGQLRLFAKVLRRGDYLGVRIDTATDAAPDLRQMQQALGPVAVFGASNFPFAFSVAGGDTASAFAAGCPVVVKAHPGHMVTSEMVGNAIEAAVKKSGMPAGTFNMIFGGMVGAQLVQEPAIKAVGFTGSKTGGRALFDLASQREEPIPVYAEMSSVNPMFMLPEAIAARGNELAEGLAGSVCLGAGQFCTGPGVIIGVKSPAMTAFIETLGEALKNKPGQVMLNHGLLDNYQHGVERLKGLNGVREVVASSAASNQAAARLFMADKSVLFDDAQPLMEEVFGPSTVVVELDSADELEAAARAINGQLTATVTGDDAEIARHQPLVTALSRRAGRVLFNGFPTGVAVNDAMVHGGPYPATTDFHSTSVGTLAINRYLRAVCFQNAPAAVLPKALADGNPLGIRRLVNGDMTTAGL
;
A
#
# COMPACT_ATOMS: atom_id res chain seq x y z
N MET A 1 58.05 36.86 -52.17
CA MET A 1 57.68 36.00 -53.32
C MET A 1 57.77 34.56 -52.84
N ASN A 2 56.61 33.90 -52.73
CA ASN A 2 56.23 32.70 -53.50
C ASN A 2 57.15 31.49 -53.22
N ILE A 3 56.66 30.31 -52.84
CA ILE A 3 55.64 29.51 -53.54
C ILE A 3 54.91 28.57 -52.56
N SER A 4 53.61 28.46 -52.81
CA SER A 4 52.63 27.45 -52.38
C SER A 4 53.10 25.99 -52.47
N LEU A 5 52.78 25.18 -51.45
CA LEU A 5 52.43 23.77 -51.59
C LEU A 5 51.33 23.45 -50.56
N THR A 6 50.09 23.34 -51.03
CA THR A 6 48.96 22.72 -50.33
C THR A 6 49.27 21.25 -50.00
N PRO A 7 49.07 20.79 -48.75
CA PRO A 7 48.89 19.37 -48.43
C PRO A 7 47.40 19.07 -48.24
N ALA A 8 47.01 17.92 -48.79
CA ALA A 8 45.69 17.31 -48.83
C ALA A 8 44.79 17.59 -47.62
N GLY A 9 43.56 18.04 -47.93
CA GLY A 9 42.47 18.11 -46.97
C GLY A 9 42.19 16.74 -46.36
N VAL A 10 42.14 16.72 -45.04
CA VAL A 10 41.29 15.81 -44.27
C VAL A 10 40.14 16.69 -43.80
N ASP A 11 38.96 16.39 -44.31
CA ASP A 11 37.72 17.16 -44.24
C ASP A 11 36.79 16.42 -43.26
N MET A 12 36.16 17.15 -42.34
CA MET A 12 35.11 16.75 -41.34
C MET A 12 35.60 15.84 -40.19
N ASP A 13 35.73 16.27 -38.92
CA ASP A 13 34.67 16.77 -38.00
C ASP A 13 33.38 15.97 -38.10
N LEU A 14 33.19 14.96 -37.22
CA LEU A 14 31.91 14.35 -36.76
C LEU A 14 32.23 13.00 -36.07
N ILE A 15 31.64 12.72 -34.90
CA ILE A 15 31.52 11.34 -34.37
C ILE A 15 30.96 10.43 -35.47
N GLU A 16 31.70 9.40 -35.85
CA GLU A 16 31.22 8.42 -36.82
C GLU A 16 30.11 7.60 -36.18
N LEU A 17 29.09 7.18 -36.95
CA LEU A 17 27.98 6.35 -36.42
C LEU A 17 28.46 5.05 -35.76
N SER A 18 29.67 4.57 -36.09
CA SER A 18 30.33 3.45 -35.43
C SER A 18 30.64 3.70 -33.95
N ASP A 19 30.91 4.94 -33.56
CA ASP A 19 31.29 5.32 -32.21
C ASP A 19 30.07 5.42 -31.27
N CYS A 20 28.86 5.36 -31.82
CA CYS A 20 27.60 5.35 -31.07
C CYS A 20 27.22 3.97 -30.54
N LEU A 21 28.03 2.93 -30.81
CA LEU A 21 27.83 1.56 -30.37
C LEU A 21 29.01 1.11 -29.49
N PRO A 22 28.83 0.11 -28.61
CA PRO A 22 29.95 -0.45 -27.85
C PRO A 22 31.07 -0.97 -28.75
N GLU A 23 32.33 -0.81 -28.32
CA GLU A 23 33.50 -1.28 -29.08
C GLU A 23 33.47 -2.80 -29.34
N ASP A 24 32.82 -3.56 -28.46
CA ASP A 24 32.63 -5.00 -28.52
C ASP A 24 31.21 -5.42 -28.95
N LEU A 25 30.62 -4.67 -29.89
CA LEU A 25 29.26 -4.88 -30.42
C LEU A 25 28.93 -6.35 -30.78
N ASP A 26 29.91 -7.13 -31.23
CA ASP A 26 29.71 -8.54 -31.59
C ASP A 26 29.30 -9.43 -30.40
N ARG A 27 29.53 -8.96 -29.17
CA ARG A 27 29.25 -9.68 -27.91
C ARG A 27 28.32 -8.91 -26.98
N ALA A 28 28.11 -7.62 -27.22
CA ALA A 28 27.24 -6.78 -26.40
C ALA A 28 25.76 -7.20 -26.54
N VAL A 29 25.08 -7.39 -25.40
CA VAL A 29 23.65 -7.66 -25.35
C VAL A 29 22.90 -6.35 -25.13
N LEU A 30 22.33 -5.81 -26.21
CA LEU A 30 21.71 -4.49 -26.21
C LEU A 30 20.19 -4.57 -26.39
N LEU A 31 19.46 -3.88 -25.51
CA LEU A 31 18.02 -3.70 -25.58
C LEU A 31 17.68 -2.23 -25.80
N GLY A 32 16.61 -1.96 -26.54
CA GLY A 32 16.13 -0.61 -26.75
C GLY A 32 14.71 -0.55 -27.24
N ARG A 33 14.32 0.65 -27.66
CA ARG A 33 13.00 0.94 -28.20
C ARG A 33 13.13 1.75 -29.47
N VAL A 34 12.27 1.46 -30.44
CA VAL A 34 12.13 2.26 -31.67
C VAL A 34 10.69 2.69 -31.84
N TRP A 35 10.48 3.83 -32.48
CA TRP A 35 9.20 4.17 -33.07
C TRP A 35 9.16 3.60 -34.49
N ARG A 36 8.13 2.83 -34.81
CA ARG A 36 7.90 2.26 -36.14
C ARG A 36 6.59 2.81 -36.70
N THR A 37 6.50 2.93 -38.02
CA THR A 37 5.26 3.35 -38.71
C THR A 37 4.40 2.17 -39.15
N ALA A 38 4.99 0.98 -39.21
CA ALA A 38 4.34 -0.30 -39.53
C ALA A 38 4.96 -1.45 -38.70
N PRO A 39 4.21 -2.53 -38.39
CA PRO A 39 2.81 -2.80 -38.77
C PRO A 39 1.77 -1.96 -38.02
N ILE A 40 2.15 -1.39 -36.87
CA ILE A 40 1.32 -0.48 -36.08
C ILE A 40 2.19 0.72 -35.73
N ASP A 41 1.69 1.91 -36.03
CA ASP A 41 2.34 3.17 -35.67
C ASP A 41 2.50 3.29 -34.14
N GLY A 42 3.74 3.31 -33.67
CA GLY A 42 4.08 3.43 -32.25
C GLY A 42 5.38 2.73 -31.83
N PRO A 43 5.60 2.61 -30.50
CA PRO A 43 6.84 2.05 -29.97
C PRO A 43 6.91 0.52 -30.11
N ALA A 44 8.09 0.01 -30.42
CA ALA A 44 8.42 -1.41 -30.43
C ALA A 44 9.68 -1.67 -29.59
N LEU A 45 9.74 -2.83 -28.92
CA LEU A 45 10.92 -3.31 -28.21
C LEU A 45 11.90 -3.96 -29.19
N ILE A 46 13.18 -3.66 -29.05
CA ILE A 46 14.22 -4.21 -29.92
C ILE A 46 15.39 -4.80 -29.15
N ALA A 47 16.02 -5.80 -29.75
CA ALA A 47 17.35 -6.26 -29.40
C ALA A 47 18.31 -5.98 -30.57
N VAL A 48 19.58 -5.66 -30.29
CA VAL A 48 20.63 -5.54 -31.30
C VAL A 48 21.52 -6.77 -31.25
N ARG A 49 21.69 -7.47 -32.38
CA ARG A 49 22.46 -8.72 -32.48
C ARG A 49 23.40 -8.66 -33.67
N GLY A 50 24.71 -8.63 -33.45
CA GLY A 50 25.70 -8.55 -34.54
C GLY A 50 25.47 -7.36 -35.48
N GLY A 51 25.00 -6.23 -34.93
CA GLY A 51 24.67 -5.02 -35.69
C GLY A 51 23.30 -5.03 -36.39
N GLU A 52 22.48 -6.06 -36.22
CA GLU A 52 21.11 -6.13 -36.74
C GLU A 52 20.10 -5.78 -35.64
N VAL A 53 19.13 -4.92 -35.95
CA VAL A 53 18.00 -4.60 -35.07
C VAL A 53 16.90 -5.62 -35.26
N VAL A 54 16.44 -6.23 -34.18
CA VAL A 54 15.39 -7.25 -34.19
C VAL A 54 14.24 -6.81 -33.30
N ASP A 55 13.02 -6.75 -33.86
CA ASP A 55 11.81 -6.50 -33.08
C ASP A 55 11.49 -7.71 -32.20
N ILE A 56 11.48 -7.49 -30.89
CA ILE A 56 11.19 -8.49 -29.87
C ILE A 56 9.93 -8.15 -29.06
N SER A 57 9.07 -7.26 -29.57
CA SER A 57 7.82 -6.84 -28.89
C SER A 57 6.84 -8.00 -28.64
N ALA A 58 7.02 -9.13 -29.33
CA ALA A 58 6.26 -10.36 -29.06
C ALA A 58 6.60 -11.01 -27.71
N HIS A 59 7.73 -10.65 -27.09
CA HIS A 59 8.24 -11.27 -25.86
C HIS A 59 8.00 -10.45 -24.59
N GLY A 60 7.44 -9.24 -24.74
CA GLY A 60 7.07 -8.36 -23.63
C GLY A 60 6.30 -7.13 -24.13
N PRO A 61 5.25 -6.66 -23.43
CA PRO A 61 4.52 -5.46 -23.83
C PRO A 61 5.31 -4.16 -23.61
N THR A 62 6.21 -4.13 -22.63
CA THR A 62 7.04 -2.95 -22.28
C THR A 62 8.47 -3.36 -21.93
N MET A 63 9.40 -2.40 -21.90
CA MET A 63 10.77 -2.63 -21.46
C MET A 63 10.79 -3.03 -19.99
N THR A 64 9.97 -2.41 -19.15
CA THR A 64 9.82 -2.82 -17.74
C THR A 64 9.44 -4.30 -17.63
N ASP A 65 8.41 -4.75 -18.36
CA ASP A 65 8.01 -6.16 -18.36
C ASP A 65 9.16 -7.08 -18.77
N LEU A 66 9.95 -6.64 -19.76
CA LEU A 66 11.09 -7.41 -20.26
C LEU A 66 12.20 -7.49 -19.20
N LEU A 67 12.55 -6.38 -18.55
CA LEU A 67 13.61 -6.31 -17.53
C LEU A 67 13.32 -7.19 -16.30
N ASP A 68 12.05 -7.33 -15.93
CA ASP A 68 11.59 -8.16 -14.81
C ASP A 68 11.72 -9.67 -15.06
N ARG A 69 11.88 -10.09 -16.33
CA ARG A 69 11.93 -11.51 -16.67
C ARG A 69 13.24 -12.16 -16.21
N ASP A 70 13.13 -13.36 -15.66
CA ASP A 70 14.29 -14.16 -15.31
C ASP A 70 15.07 -14.67 -16.54
N ASP A 71 14.38 -14.91 -17.66
CA ASP A 71 14.95 -15.35 -18.95
C ASP A 71 15.35 -14.19 -19.89
N LEU A 72 15.50 -12.97 -19.35
CA LEU A 72 15.81 -11.73 -20.09
C LEU A 72 17.00 -11.87 -21.06
N LEU A 73 18.12 -12.42 -20.60
CA LEU A 73 19.33 -12.59 -21.42
C LEU A 73 19.07 -13.54 -22.60
N ASP A 74 18.37 -14.64 -22.35
CA ASP A 74 18.01 -15.60 -23.40
C ASP A 74 17.11 -14.96 -24.46
N ILE A 75 16.17 -14.10 -24.04
CA ILE A 75 15.31 -13.37 -24.96
C ILE A 75 16.12 -12.37 -25.79
N ALA A 76 16.95 -11.57 -25.14
CA ALA A 76 17.77 -10.57 -25.80
C ALA A 76 18.69 -11.20 -26.86
N VAL A 77 19.28 -12.36 -26.57
CA VAL A 77 20.24 -13.03 -27.45
C VAL A 77 19.56 -13.91 -28.52
N GLN A 78 18.51 -14.66 -28.18
CA GLN A 78 18.04 -15.78 -29.00
C GLN A 78 16.59 -15.67 -29.49
N ALA A 79 15.74 -14.86 -28.84
CA ALA A 79 14.31 -14.88 -29.15
C ALA A 79 14.03 -14.51 -30.63
N PRO A 80 13.12 -15.22 -31.32
CA PRO A 80 12.79 -14.92 -32.71
C PRO A 80 12.09 -13.56 -32.82
N GLY A 81 12.36 -12.84 -33.91
CA GLY A 81 11.79 -11.51 -34.14
C GLY A 81 11.95 -11.04 -35.59
N GLU A 82 11.21 -10.00 -35.96
CA GLU A 82 11.33 -9.36 -37.27
C GLU A 82 12.67 -8.62 -37.35
N LYS A 83 13.42 -8.80 -38.44
CA LYS A 83 14.64 -8.04 -38.68
C LYS A 83 14.29 -6.68 -39.26
N LEU A 84 14.68 -5.62 -38.56
CA LEU A 84 14.39 -4.23 -38.91
C LEU A 84 15.54 -3.55 -39.67
N GLY A 85 16.62 -4.28 -39.97
CA GLY A 85 17.78 -3.76 -40.69
C GLY A 85 18.94 -3.42 -39.76
N ASN A 86 19.93 -2.71 -40.31
CA ASN A 86 21.17 -2.44 -39.61
C ASN A 86 21.00 -1.37 -38.54
N VAL A 87 21.59 -1.57 -37.37
CA VAL A 87 21.53 -0.62 -36.25
C VAL A 87 22.12 0.76 -36.62
N ARG A 88 23.10 0.79 -37.53
CA ARG A 88 23.70 2.06 -37.99
C ARG A 88 22.71 2.91 -38.80
N ASP A 89 21.81 2.27 -39.54
CA ASP A 89 20.76 2.98 -40.29
C ASP A 89 19.76 3.61 -39.32
N TRP A 90 19.38 2.88 -38.26
CA TRP A 90 18.53 3.38 -37.18
C TRP A 90 19.17 4.54 -36.41
N LEU A 91 20.48 4.50 -36.16
CA LEU A 91 21.22 5.63 -35.58
C LEU A 91 21.25 6.83 -36.53
N ALA A 92 21.53 6.61 -37.82
CA ALA A 92 21.59 7.67 -38.83
C ALA A 92 20.26 8.40 -38.97
N GLN A 93 19.16 7.67 -39.18
CA GLN A 93 17.84 8.26 -39.35
C GLN A 93 17.35 8.98 -38.08
N SER A 94 17.75 8.52 -36.89
CA SER A 94 17.38 9.18 -35.62
C SER A 94 18.05 10.55 -35.44
N LEU A 95 19.16 10.80 -36.15
CA LEU A 95 19.80 12.11 -36.23
C LEU A 95 19.12 13.03 -37.26
N GLU A 96 18.13 12.56 -38.01
CA GLU A 96 17.34 13.38 -38.94
C GLU A 96 16.08 13.89 -38.23
N THR A 97 15.77 15.18 -38.37
CA THR A 97 14.70 15.84 -37.61
C THR A 97 13.27 15.43 -38.03
N ASP A 98 13.11 14.85 -39.23
CA ASP A 98 11.81 14.55 -39.86
C ASP A 98 11.54 13.04 -40.04
N SER A 99 12.30 12.15 -39.41
CA SER A 99 12.09 10.70 -39.59
C SER A 99 10.85 10.21 -38.83
N GLY A 100 9.96 9.51 -39.55
CA GLY A 100 8.80 8.84 -38.95
C GLY A 100 9.20 7.64 -38.09
N GLU A 101 10.35 7.04 -38.36
CA GLU A 101 10.92 5.92 -37.61
C GLU A 101 12.24 6.33 -36.97
N ARG A 102 12.41 6.07 -35.68
CA ARG A 102 13.56 6.54 -34.90
C ARG A 102 13.78 5.72 -33.65
N LEU A 103 14.96 5.83 -33.05
CA LEU A 103 15.22 5.34 -31.70
C LEU A 103 14.45 6.18 -30.68
N LEU A 104 13.96 5.51 -29.64
CA LEU A 104 13.34 6.12 -28.47
C LEU A 104 14.30 5.98 -27.28
N ALA A 105 13.98 6.65 -26.17
CA ALA A 105 14.61 6.30 -24.91
C ALA A 105 14.39 4.79 -24.66
N PRO A 106 15.41 4.04 -24.22
CA PRO A 106 15.31 2.58 -24.12
C PRO A 106 14.36 2.11 -23.02
N VAL A 107 13.80 3.02 -22.22
CA VAL A 107 12.84 2.75 -21.13
C VAL A 107 11.47 3.32 -21.42
N ASP A 108 10.44 2.75 -20.82
CA ASP A 108 9.05 3.24 -20.88
C ASP A 108 8.50 3.57 -19.48
N LEU A 109 8.00 2.57 -18.76
CA LEU A 109 7.22 2.77 -17.53
C LEU A 109 8.08 2.91 -16.27
N ALA A 110 9.36 2.54 -16.36
CA ALA A 110 10.32 2.70 -15.28
C ALA A 110 10.35 4.15 -14.76
N ALA A 111 10.31 4.29 -13.43
CA ALA A 111 10.49 5.59 -12.80
C ALA A 111 11.89 6.15 -13.15
N VAL A 112 11.98 7.44 -13.51
CA VAL A 112 13.27 8.07 -13.85
C VAL A 112 13.77 8.83 -12.64
N LYS A 113 14.79 8.28 -11.98
CA LYS A 113 15.40 8.81 -10.76
C LYS A 113 16.82 9.27 -11.02
N ALA A 114 17.27 10.25 -10.27
CA ALA A 114 18.64 10.73 -10.30
C ALA A 114 19.21 10.94 -8.91
N CYS A 115 20.49 10.66 -8.79
CA CYS A 115 21.28 10.92 -7.61
C CYS A 115 22.08 12.21 -7.79
N GLY A 116 21.83 13.18 -6.91
CA GLY A 116 22.62 14.40 -6.86
C GLY A 116 23.85 14.23 -5.99
N VAL A 117 24.87 15.05 -6.22
CA VAL A 117 26.00 15.27 -5.30
C VAL A 117 26.74 13.96 -4.95
N THR A 118 26.90 13.09 -5.93
CA THR A 118 27.57 11.80 -5.75
C THR A 118 29.09 11.86 -5.91
N PHE A 119 29.65 13.05 -6.21
CA PHE A 119 31.09 13.27 -6.32
C PHE A 119 31.52 14.45 -5.44
N ALA A 120 32.69 14.32 -4.79
CA ALA A 120 33.21 15.33 -3.88
C ALA A 120 33.45 16.70 -4.55
N VAL A 121 33.91 16.70 -5.81
CA VAL A 121 34.10 17.92 -6.60
C VAL A 121 32.75 18.59 -6.90
N SER A 122 31.74 17.82 -7.26
CA SER A 122 30.39 18.32 -7.53
C SER A 122 29.72 18.86 -6.27
N LEU A 123 29.96 18.25 -5.10
CA LEU A 123 29.51 18.79 -3.80
C LEU A 123 30.05 20.19 -3.56
N LEU A 124 31.35 20.40 -3.72
CA LEU A 124 31.96 21.71 -3.53
C LEU A 124 31.33 22.76 -4.45
N GLU A 125 31.16 22.43 -5.72
CA GLU A 125 30.55 23.34 -6.70
C GLU A 125 29.08 23.66 -6.35
N ARG A 126 28.28 22.70 -5.87
CA ARG A 126 26.90 22.96 -5.43
C ARG A 126 26.83 23.82 -4.17
N VAL A 127 27.76 23.64 -3.22
CA VAL A 127 27.90 24.53 -2.04
C VAL A 127 28.27 25.95 -2.48
N ILE A 128 29.19 26.08 -3.44
CA ILE A 128 29.59 27.38 -4.01
C ILE A 128 28.39 28.06 -4.68
N GLU A 129 27.64 27.34 -5.52
CA GLU A 129 26.45 27.85 -6.22
C GLU A 129 25.37 28.36 -5.26
N GLU A 130 25.08 27.59 -4.20
CA GLU A 130 24.11 27.96 -3.18
C GLU A 130 24.51 29.24 -2.46
N GLN A 131 25.77 29.35 -2.04
CA GLN A 131 26.27 30.55 -1.35
C GLN A 131 26.39 31.76 -2.30
N ALA A 132 26.64 31.51 -3.58
CA ALA A 132 26.63 32.52 -4.63
C ALA A 132 25.21 32.99 -4.96
N GLY A 133 24.19 32.16 -4.77
CA GLY A 133 22.78 32.48 -5.08
C GLY A 133 22.51 32.68 -6.58
N GLY A 134 23.29 32.01 -7.43
CA GLY A 134 23.21 32.15 -8.89
C GLY A 134 23.95 33.36 -9.48
N ASP A 135 24.82 34.04 -8.72
CA ASP A 135 25.70 35.12 -9.20
C ASP A 135 27.12 34.58 -9.53
N PRO A 136 27.54 34.56 -10.82
CA PRO A 136 28.85 34.05 -11.22
C PRO A 136 30.04 34.75 -10.56
N ALA A 137 29.95 36.06 -10.27
CA ALA A 137 31.05 36.82 -9.68
C ALA A 137 31.27 36.44 -8.19
N LYS A 138 30.19 36.12 -7.48
CA LYS A 138 30.22 35.71 -6.07
C LYS A 138 30.72 34.27 -5.90
N ALA A 139 30.47 33.41 -6.88
CA ALA A 139 30.96 32.03 -6.90
C ALA A 139 32.49 31.92 -6.83
N ALA A 140 33.21 32.80 -7.53
CA ALA A 140 34.68 32.80 -7.52
C ALA A 140 35.29 33.13 -6.14
N GLU A 141 34.67 34.06 -5.39
CA GLU A 141 35.10 34.43 -4.04
C GLU A 141 34.88 33.29 -3.04
N VAL A 142 33.70 32.66 -3.08
CA VAL A 142 33.34 31.52 -2.20
C VAL A 142 34.24 30.30 -2.47
N ARG A 143 34.55 30.01 -3.75
CA ARG A 143 35.44 28.91 -4.13
C ARG A 143 36.81 29.02 -3.45
N THR A 144 37.39 30.23 -3.42
CA THR A 144 38.68 30.47 -2.78
C THR A 144 38.61 30.20 -1.26
N GLN A 145 37.54 30.64 -0.59
CA GLN A 145 37.35 30.46 0.85
C GLN A 145 37.16 28.98 1.24
N LEU A 146 36.40 28.21 0.47
CA LEU A 146 36.15 26.80 0.76
C LEU A 146 37.39 25.92 0.57
N HIS A 147 38.22 26.20 -0.45
CA HIS A 147 39.50 25.50 -0.65
C HIS A 147 40.47 25.71 0.53
N GLU A 148 40.55 26.92 1.10
CA GLU A 148 41.37 27.18 2.30
C GLU A 148 40.83 26.47 3.56
N LEU A 149 39.52 26.24 3.62
CA LEU A 149 38.85 25.70 4.80
C LEU A 149 38.92 24.17 4.92
N ILE A 150 38.85 23.46 3.78
CA ILE A 150 38.61 22.01 3.71
C ILE A 150 39.90 21.19 3.55
N GLY A 151 41.00 21.77 3.02
CA GLY A 151 42.24 21.04 2.74
C GLY A 151 42.18 20.23 1.42
N GLU A 152 43.26 19.51 1.10
CA GLU A 152 43.50 19.01 -0.26
C GLU A 152 42.75 17.76 -0.72
N ASP A 153 42.01 17.00 0.11
CA ASP A 153 41.37 15.80 -0.44
C ASP A 153 40.07 15.32 0.23
N LEU A 154 38.93 15.85 -0.26
CA LEU A 154 37.59 15.33 0.05
C LEU A 154 37.31 13.97 -0.60
N SER A 155 38.06 13.56 -1.63
CA SER A 155 37.79 12.34 -2.39
C SER A 155 38.00 11.06 -1.56
N GLN A 156 38.74 11.15 -0.45
CA GLN A 156 39.05 10.02 0.44
C GLN A 156 38.01 9.82 1.55
N ILE A 157 37.01 10.70 1.66
CA ILE A 157 36.00 10.65 2.73
C ILE A 157 34.80 9.84 2.25
N VAL A 158 34.55 8.71 2.93
CA VAL A 158 33.36 7.89 2.69
C VAL A 158 32.13 8.59 3.30
N PRO A 159 31.08 8.92 2.52
CA PRO A 159 29.87 9.53 3.04
C PRO A 159 29.23 8.70 4.17
N GLY A 160 28.69 9.37 5.19
CA GLY A 160 28.10 8.72 6.37
C GLY A 160 29.11 8.11 7.35
N SER A 161 30.41 8.11 7.04
CA SER A 161 31.45 7.66 7.98
C SER A 161 31.65 8.61 9.16
N GLU A 162 32.30 8.13 10.23
CA GLU A 162 32.63 8.95 11.39
C GLU A 162 33.47 10.18 11.00
N ALA A 163 34.46 10.02 10.13
CA ALA A 163 35.28 11.11 9.61
C ALA A 163 34.46 12.14 8.80
N ALA A 164 33.49 11.69 8.00
CA ALA A 164 32.59 12.56 7.25
C ALA A 164 31.69 13.39 8.18
N MET A 165 31.17 12.76 9.24
CA MET A 165 30.34 13.42 10.25
C MET A 165 31.13 14.42 11.09
N GLU A 166 32.40 14.14 11.39
CA GLU A 166 33.32 15.09 12.04
C GLU A 166 33.60 16.30 11.14
N LEU A 167 33.87 16.09 9.85
CA LEU A 167 34.06 17.18 8.89
C LEU A 167 32.79 18.04 8.75
N LYS A 168 31.62 17.41 8.60
CA LYS A 168 30.32 18.10 8.55
C LYS A 168 30.12 18.98 9.79
N LYS A 169 30.43 18.47 10.98
CA LYS A 169 30.35 19.22 12.23
C LYS A 169 31.32 20.41 12.24
N ALA A 170 32.57 20.22 11.80
CA ALA A 170 33.56 21.29 11.72
C ALA A 170 33.15 22.40 10.74
N LEU A 171 32.51 22.06 9.61
CA LEU A 171 31.97 23.03 8.65
C LEU A 171 30.81 23.83 9.25
N ILE A 172 29.90 23.17 9.97
CA ILE A 172 28.80 23.83 10.69
C ILE A 172 29.32 24.80 11.74
N GLU A 173 30.30 24.39 12.55
CA GLU A 173 30.91 25.23 13.59
C GLU A 173 31.60 26.48 13.03
N ARG A 174 32.01 26.45 11.76
CA ARG A 174 32.61 27.57 11.04
C ARG A 174 31.60 28.41 10.23
N ASN A 175 30.29 28.21 10.44
CA ASN A 175 29.20 28.85 9.70
C ASN A 175 29.22 28.57 8.18
N ALA A 176 29.77 27.44 7.75
CA ALA A 176 29.81 27.00 6.35
C ALA A 176 28.78 25.90 6.05
N TRP A 177 27.64 25.89 6.75
CA TRP A 177 26.58 24.90 6.51
C TRP A 177 25.92 25.12 5.14
N SER A 178 25.66 24.00 4.45
CA SER A 178 24.90 23.90 3.21
C SER A 178 24.06 22.63 3.27
N GLN A 179 22.86 22.66 2.69
CA GLN A 179 22.00 21.47 2.61
C GLN A 179 22.66 20.33 1.82
N TYR A 180 23.54 20.66 0.87
CA TYR A 180 24.27 19.66 0.08
C TYR A 180 25.28 18.87 0.92
N LEU A 181 25.74 19.39 2.06
CA LEU A 181 26.56 18.62 3.01
C LEU A 181 25.76 17.49 3.67
N GLU A 182 24.44 17.60 3.77
CA GLU A 182 23.57 16.54 4.31
C GLU A 182 23.62 15.30 3.43
N VAL A 183 23.71 15.51 2.12
CA VAL A 183 23.56 14.45 1.11
C VAL A 183 24.88 13.99 0.48
N GLY A 184 25.84 14.91 0.34
CA GLY A 184 27.15 14.62 -0.26
C GLY A 184 28.12 13.91 0.68
N ILE A 185 28.13 14.29 1.97
CA ILE A 185 28.99 13.64 2.99
C ILE A 185 28.21 13.02 4.16
N GLY A 186 26.92 13.34 4.30
CA GLY A 186 26.06 12.70 5.31
C GLY A 186 25.66 11.27 4.92
N PRO A 187 24.83 10.61 5.75
CA PRO A 187 24.50 9.20 5.54
C PRO A 187 23.60 8.97 4.33
N ASP A 188 22.69 9.90 4.03
CA ASP A 188 21.63 9.72 3.04
C ASP A 188 22.03 10.33 1.68
N ALA A 189 21.82 9.62 0.58
CA ALA A 189 22.04 10.13 -0.76
C ALA A 189 20.89 11.06 -1.19
N GLU A 190 21.19 12.07 -2.00
CA GLU A 190 20.15 12.88 -2.64
C GLU A 190 19.52 12.08 -3.77
N VAL A 191 18.31 11.55 -3.58
CA VAL A 191 17.55 10.87 -4.64
C VAL A 191 16.32 11.69 -5.01
N PHE A 192 16.20 12.10 -6.27
CA PHE A 192 15.05 12.87 -6.76
C PHE A 192 14.46 12.27 -8.04
N SER A 193 13.21 12.66 -8.34
CA SER A 193 12.57 12.34 -9.62
C SER A 193 13.11 13.26 -10.70
N LYS A 194 13.75 12.69 -11.73
CA LYS A 194 14.28 13.47 -12.85
C LYS A 194 13.16 13.90 -13.79
N CYS A 195 12.36 12.97 -14.27
CA CYS A 195 11.18 13.26 -15.08
C CYS A 195 10.11 12.19 -14.88
N GLN A 196 8.91 12.43 -15.41
CA GLN A 196 7.85 11.41 -15.46
C GLN A 196 8.30 10.19 -16.31
N PRO A 197 7.78 8.97 -16.01
CA PRO A 197 7.91 7.83 -16.92
C PRO A 197 7.52 8.20 -18.35
N MET A 198 8.26 7.67 -19.33
CA MET A 198 8.11 7.97 -20.76
C MET A 198 8.37 9.43 -21.19
N ALA A 199 8.80 10.33 -20.29
CA ALA A 199 9.11 11.72 -20.63
C ALA A 199 10.56 11.93 -21.09
N ALA A 200 11.48 11.00 -20.77
CA ALA A 200 12.85 11.04 -21.26
C ALA A 200 12.90 10.86 -22.78
N VAL A 201 13.75 11.63 -23.45
CA VAL A 201 13.94 11.55 -24.91
C VAL A 201 15.10 10.61 -25.26
N GLY A 202 15.08 10.05 -26.48
CA GLY A 202 16.08 9.10 -26.94
C GLY A 202 17.26 9.72 -27.67
N PHE A 203 18.10 8.86 -28.24
CA PHE A 203 19.18 9.26 -29.15
C PHE A 203 18.65 10.07 -30.34
N GLY A 204 19.34 11.17 -30.67
CA GLY A 204 19.06 12.07 -31.79
C GLY A 204 17.93 13.08 -31.56
N ALA A 205 17.13 12.89 -30.50
CA ALA A 205 16.09 13.83 -30.11
C ALA A 205 16.66 15.15 -29.54
N GLU A 206 15.83 16.19 -29.55
CA GLU A 206 16.17 17.45 -28.90
C GLU A 206 15.94 17.38 -27.38
N VAL A 207 16.91 17.88 -26.61
CA VAL A 207 16.78 18.14 -25.18
C VAL A 207 16.37 19.59 -24.94
N GLY A 208 15.58 19.84 -23.89
CA GLY A 208 14.87 21.08 -23.67
C GLY A 208 15.35 21.87 -22.46
N LEU A 209 15.77 23.12 -22.69
CA LEU A 209 16.07 24.10 -21.64
C LEU A 209 14.80 24.88 -21.29
N HIS A 210 14.53 25.03 -19.99
CA HIS A 210 13.39 25.85 -19.56
C HIS A 210 13.63 27.33 -19.95
N PRO A 211 12.64 28.04 -20.53
CA PRO A 211 12.81 29.42 -21.03
C PRO A 211 13.32 30.47 -20.05
N SER A 212 13.17 30.21 -18.76
CA SER A 212 13.64 31.11 -17.70
C SER A 212 15.06 30.85 -17.24
N SER A 213 15.74 29.81 -17.76
CA SER A 213 17.12 29.53 -17.43
C SER A 213 18.05 30.28 -18.38
N ALA A 214 18.98 31.04 -17.82
CA ALA A 214 20.06 31.70 -18.56
C ALA A 214 21.42 31.02 -18.37
N TRP A 215 21.54 30.15 -17.35
CA TRP A 215 22.76 29.42 -17.04
C TRP A 215 22.46 27.94 -16.82
N ASN A 216 22.91 27.10 -17.75
CA ASN A 216 22.58 25.68 -17.82
C ASN A 216 23.72 24.86 -18.45
N ASN A 217 23.72 23.55 -18.22
CA ASN A 217 24.74 22.65 -18.76
C ASN A 217 24.21 21.23 -18.92
N PRO A 218 24.90 20.36 -19.68
CA PRO A 218 24.59 18.93 -19.66
C PRO A 218 25.31 18.29 -18.47
N GLU A 219 24.69 17.27 -17.87
CA GLU A 219 25.34 16.40 -16.88
C GLU A 219 25.43 14.98 -17.46
N PRO A 220 26.64 14.56 -17.91
CA PRO A 220 26.86 13.26 -18.54
C PRO A 220 26.95 12.15 -17.49
N GLU A 221 26.07 11.16 -17.59
CA GLU A 221 25.93 10.14 -16.54
C GLU A 221 25.80 8.71 -17.09
N ILE A 222 26.22 7.74 -16.27
CA ILE A 222 25.78 6.36 -16.41
C ILE A 222 24.48 6.20 -15.65
N VAL A 223 23.54 5.48 -16.27
CA VAL A 223 22.22 5.22 -15.72
C VAL A 223 22.02 3.72 -15.57
N LEU A 224 21.71 3.26 -14.37
CA LEU A 224 21.40 1.86 -14.10
C LEU A 224 19.94 1.55 -14.44
N ALA A 225 19.68 0.42 -15.08
CA ALA A 225 18.35 -0.14 -15.27
C ALA A 225 18.07 -1.16 -14.15
N VAL A 226 17.06 -0.88 -13.32
CA VAL A 226 16.71 -1.67 -12.13
C VAL A 226 15.31 -2.23 -12.29
N ASP A 227 15.16 -3.53 -12.07
CA ASP A 227 13.87 -4.23 -12.16
C ASP A 227 12.97 -3.95 -10.95
N SER A 228 11.73 -4.47 -10.98
CA SER A 228 10.74 -4.24 -9.93
C SER A 228 11.10 -4.80 -8.55
N THR A 229 12.09 -5.71 -8.50
CA THR A 229 12.59 -6.33 -7.27
C THR A 229 13.83 -5.61 -6.71
N GLY A 230 14.33 -4.60 -7.41
CA GLY A 230 15.54 -3.87 -7.05
C GLY A 230 16.84 -4.50 -7.58
N ARG A 231 16.78 -5.47 -8.49
CA ARG A 231 17.98 -6.03 -9.13
C ARG A 231 18.42 -5.14 -10.30
N THR A 232 19.68 -4.74 -10.32
CA THR A 232 20.25 -4.06 -11.48
C THR A 232 20.42 -5.04 -12.64
N ARG A 233 19.80 -4.76 -13.78
CA ARG A 233 19.76 -5.63 -14.97
C ARG A 233 20.72 -5.19 -16.07
N GLY A 234 21.17 -3.93 -16.05
CA GLY A 234 22.06 -3.36 -17.04
C GLY A 234 22.31 -1.87 -16.84
N ALA A 235 23.01 -1.25 -17.79
CA ALA A 235 23.31 0.18 -17.76
C ALA A 235 23.14 0.84 -19.14
N THR A 236 22.93 2.15 -19.15
CA THR A 236 22.87 3.01 -20.34
C THR A 236 23.50 4.37 -20.05
N LEU A 237 23.57 5.25 -21.04
CA LEU A 237 24.02 6.63 -20.87
C LEU A 237 22.82 7.55 -20.70
N GLY A 238 23.01 8.63 -19.94
CA GLY A 238 22.00 9.65 -19.74
C GLY A 238 22.56 11.06 -19.74
N ASN A 239 21.74 12.01 -20.17
CA ASN A 239 21.98 13.44 -20.01
C ASN A 239 20.99 14.01 -18.99
N ASP A 240 21.46 14.32 -17.79
CA ASP A 240 20.69 15.08 -16.82
C ASP A 240 20.79 16.57 -17.17
N VAL A 241 19.83 17.09 -17.95
CA VAL A 241 19.87 18.52 -18.34
C VAL A 241 19.72 19.37 -17.08
N ASN A 242 20.73 20.19 -16.81
CA ASN A 242 20.88 20.90 -15.55
C ASN A 242 20.67 22.41 -15.73
N LEU A 243 19.81 23.01 -14.91
CA LEU A 243 19.48 24.44 -14.97
C LEU A 243 20.05 25.16 -13.74
N ARG A 244 21.35 25.46 -13.78
CA ARG A 244 22.13 25.96 -12.63
C ARG A 244 21.53 27.19 -11.97
N ASP A 245 21.07 28.15 -12.75
CA ASP A 245 20.47 29.36 -12.21
C ASP A 245 19.13 29.13 -11.50
N LEU A 246 18.38 28.08 -11.84
CA LEU A 246 17.15 27.72 -11.14
C LEU A 246 17.46 26.91 -9.88
N GLU A 247 18.33 25.92 -9.99
CA GLU A 247 18.68 25.01 -8.90
C GLU A 247 19.45 25.72 -7.77
N GLY A 248 20.46 26.53 -8.14
CA GLY A 248 21.29 27.27 -7.17
C GLY A 248 20.55 28.37 -6.40
N ARG A 249 19.36 28.77 -6.85
CA ARG A 249 18.51 29.74 -6.12
C ARG A 249 17.81 29.13 -4.92
N SER A 250 17.37 27.88 -5.03
CA SER A 250 16.67 27.15 -3.98
C SER A 250 16.44 25.70 -4.39
N ALA A 251 16.74 24.75 -3.49
CA ALA A 251 16.36 23.34 -3.66
C ALA A 251 14.84 23.12 -3.85
N LEU A 252 13.99 24.05 -3.40
CA LEU A 252 12.54 23.98 -3.64
C LEU A 252 12.14 24.22 -5.11
N LEU A 253 13.07 24.69 -5.94
CA LEU A 253 12.88 24.85 -7.38
C LEU A 253 13.33 23.62 -8.19
N LEU A 254 13.82 22.57 -7.54
CA LEU A 254 14.35 21.39 -8.23
C LEU A 254 13.34 20.75 -9.18
N SER A 255 12.07 20.59 -8.78
CA SER A 255 11.03 20.07 -9.69
C SER A 255 10.81 20.99 -10.90
N LYS A 256 10.93 22.30 -10.74
CA LYS A 256 10.84 23.25 -11.86
C LYS A 256 12.08 23.18 -12.77
N ALA A 257 13.24 22.81 -12.24
CA ALA A 257 14.44 22.63 -13.04
C ALA A 257 14.43 21.30 -13.81
N LYS A 258 13.99 20.22 -13.15
CA LYS A 258 14.13 18.85 -13.63
C LYS A 258 12.89 18.33 -14.37
N ASP A 259 11.66 18.73 -14.05
CA ASP A 259 10.43 18.18 -14.66
C ASP A 259 9.89 19.05 -15.83
N ASN A 260 10.72 19.27 -16.85
CA ASN A 260 10.36 20.01 -18.08
C ASN A 260 10.42 19.10 -19.32
N ASN A 261 9.75 19.50 -20.41
CA ASN A 261 9.79 18.78 -21.68
C ASN A 261 11.25 18.69 -22.19
N GLY A 262 11.73 17.47 -22.46
CA GLY A 262 13.10 17.22 -22.93
C GLY A 262 14.20 17.43 -21.90
N SER A 263 13.89 17.49 -20.60
CA SER A 263 14.84 17.70 -19.51
C SER A 263 15.79 16.53 -19.23
N ALA A 264 15.54 15.37 -19.82
CA ALA A 264 16.34 14.16 -19.63
C ALA A 264 16.41 13.38 -20.93
N SER A 265 17.57 12.79 -21.24
CA SER A 265 17.70 11.83 -22.34
C SER A 265 18.44 10.57 -21.91
N LEU A 266 18.08 9.44 -22.53
CA LEU A 266 18.65 8.11 -22.26
C LEU A 266 18.95 7.37 -23.55
N GLY A 267 20.03 6.58 -23.57
CA GLY A 267 20.27 5.60 -24.61
C GLY A 267 21.71 5.58 -25.16
N PRO A 268 21.91 5.10 -26.39
CA PRO A 268 20.88 4.64 -27.32
C PRO A 268 20.23 3.30 -26.89
N PHE A 269 20.94 2.48 -26.10
CA PHE A 269 20.49 1.16 -25.66
C PHE A 269 20.81 0.92 -24.18
N ILE A 270 20.06 0.03 -23.54
CA ILE A 270 20.46 -0.61 -22.28
C ILE A 270 21.37 -1.78 -22.66
N ARG A 271 22.62 -1.77 -22.16
CA ARG A 271 23.50 -2.94 -22.20
C ARG A 271 23.22 -3.79 -20.96
N LEU A 272 22.75 -5.01 -21.17
CA LEU A 272 22.44 -5.93 -20.09
C LEU A 272 23.70 -6.44 -19.39
N PHE A 273 23.57 -6.73 -18.10
CA PHE A 273 24.64 -7.38 -17.36
C PHE A 273 24.71 -8.87 -17.70
N ASP A 274 25.90 -9.33 -18.06
CA ASP A 274 26.23 -10.68 -18.46
C ASP A 274 27.67 -11.05 -18.06
N GLU A 275 28.25 -12.07 -18.69
CA GLU A 275 29.64 -12.51 -18.43
C GLU A 275 30.73 -11.58 -19.02
N HIS A 276 30.35 -10.54 -19.77
CA HIS A 276 31.25 -9.64 -20.48
C HIS A 276 31.07 -8.17 -20.08
N PHE A 277 29.95 -7.83 -19.45
CA PHE A 277 29.68 -6.51 -18.92
C PHE A 277 28.89 -6.63 -17.62
N ASP A 278 29.43 -6.12 -16.52
CA ASP A 278 28.76 -6.14 -15.23
C ASP A 278 28.89 -4.82 -14.46
N ILE A 279 28.56 -4.86 -13.17
CA ILE A 279 28.61 -3.68 -12.30
C ILE A 279 30.04 -3.16 -12.08
N ASP A 280 31.08 -4.01 -12.19
CA ASP A 280 32.46 -3.60 -12.04
C ASP A 280 32.95 -2.82 -13.28
N ASP A 281 32.43 -3.15 -14.47
CA ASP A 281 32.66 -2.34 -15.66
C ASP A 281 32.04 -0.94 -15.54
N VAL A 282 30.85 -0.85 -14.91
CA VAL A 282 30.22 0.44 -14.59
C VAL A 282 31.08 1.24 -13.61
N ARG A 283 31.59 0.60 -12.54
CA ARG A 283 32.49 1.25 -11.56
C ARG A 283 33.79 1.73 -12.19
N ALA A 284 34.30 1.04 -13.21
CA ALA A 284 35.55 1.37 -13.89
C ALA A 284 35.37 2.29 -15.11
N ALA A 285 34.13 2.64 -15.47
CA ALA A 285 33.83 3.35 -16.69
C ALA A 285 34.33 4.81 -16.67
N ARG A 286 34.71 5.30 -17.85
CA ARG A 286 35.05 6.70 -18.09
C ARG A 286 34.08 7.28 -19.12
N VAL A 287 33.30 8.27 -18.69
CA VAL A 287 32.26 8.91 -19.49
C VAL A 287 32.80 10.19 -20.12
N ARG A 288 32.97 10.21 -21.43
CA ARG A 288 33.37 11.38 -22.21
C ARG A 288 32.15 12.23 -22.56
N LEU A 289 32.32 13.54 -22.55
CA LEU A 289 31.35 14.52 -23.01
C LEU A 289 31.99 15.43 -24.06
N VAL A 290 31.31 15.57 -25.18
CA VAL A 290 31.65 16.51 -26.25
C VAL A 290 30.47 17.44 -26.48
N ILE A 291 30.73 18.75 -26.46
CA ILE A 291 29.76 19.79 -26.83
C ILE A 291 30.28 20.51 -28.06
N GLU A 292 29.45 20.60 -29.09
CA GLU A 292 29.78 21.27 -30.35
C GLU A 292 28.73 22.37 -30.61
N GLY A 293 29.20 23.62 -30.64
CA GLY A 293 28.39 24.79 -30.89
C GLY A 293 28.03 24.93 -32.36
N ALA A 294 26.73 25.05 -32.66
CA ALA A 294 26.25 25.08 -34.04
C ALA A 294 26.45 26.44 -34.74
N ASP A 295 26.57 27.52 -33.97
CA ASP A 295 26.52 28.90 -34.47
C ASP A 295 27.83 29.69 -34.25
N ASP A 296 28.68 29.24 -33.32
CA ASP A 296 29.88 29.95 -32.86
C ASP A 296 31.19 29.16 -33.01
N GLY A 297 31.13 27.89 -33.41
CA GLY A 297 32.29 27.02 -33.52
C GLY A 297 32.89 26.60 -32.18
N PHE A 298 32.14 26.75 -31.08
CA PHE A 298 32.57 26.32 -29.75
C PHE A 298 32.74 24.79 -29.70
N ARG A 299 33.80 24.32 -29.03
CA ARG A 299 33.99 22.89 -28.77
C ARG A 299 34.52 22.68 -27.35
N LEU A 300 33.80 21.86 -26.59
CA LEU A 300 34.26 21.33 -25.31
C LEU A 300 34.38 19.81 -25.42
N ASP A 301 35.45 19.26 -24.86
CA ASP A 301 35.75 17.83 -24.89
C ASP A 301 36.39 17.43 -23.55
N ASP A 302 35.65 16.71 -22.73
CA ASP A 302 36.03 16.38 -21.36
C ASP A 302 35.56 14.98 -20.96
N ALA A 303 35.95 14.48 -19.78
CA ALA A 303 35.51 13.18 -19.30
C ALA A 303 35.43 13.08 -17.77
N SER A 304 34.46 12.30 -17.28
CA SER A 304 34.27 11.93 -15.87
C SER A 304 34.66 10.47 -15.64
N ASP A 305 35.37 10.19 -14.55
CA ASP A 305 35.77 8.82 -14.16
C ASP A 305 34.87 8.30 -13.03
N MET A 306 34.19 7.17 -13.26
CA MET A 306 33.27 6.61 -12.27
C MET A 306 33.97 6.12 -11.00
N ARG A 307 35.29 5.91 -11.03
CA ARG A 307 36.07 5.51 -9.83
C ARG A 307 36.14 6.61 -8.78
N GLU A 308 35.80 7.84 -9.14
CA GLU A 308 35.79 9.00 -8.24
C GLU A 308 34.42 9.22 -7.59
N ILE A 309 33.43 8.36 -7.87
CA ILE A 309 32.12 8.43 -7.22
C ILE A 309 32.26 8.16 -5.73
N SER A 310 31.66 9.01 -4.90
CA SER A 310 31.75 8.95 -3.44
C SER A 310 30.92 7.82 -2.82
N ARG A 311 29.95 7.28 -3.56
CA ARG A 311 29.06 6.20 -3.12
C ARG A 311 29.03 5.09 -4.15
N ASP A 312 29.04 3.85 -3.70
CA ASP A 312 28.94 2.70 -4.60
C ASP A 312 27.61 2.75 -5.38
N PRO A 313 27.60 2.43 -6.68
CA PRO A 313 26.36 2.43 -7.46
C PRO A 313 25.24 1.55 -6.88
N LEU A 314 25.56 0.41 -6.24
CA LEU A 314 24.55 -0.46 -5.63
C LEU A 314 24.05 0.08 -4.28
N ASP A 315 24.88 0.84 -3.56
CA ASP A 315 24.44 1.58 -2.36
C ASP A 315 23.36 2.59 -2.76
N LEU A 316 23.57 3.36 -3.83
CA LEU A 316 22.59 4.31 -4.36
C LEU A 316 21.25 3.64 -4.73
N VAL A 317 21.30 2.45 -5.35
CA VAL A 317 20.10 1.63 -5.64
C VAL A 317 19.37 1.25 -4.35
N SER A 318 20.10 0.81 -3.32
CA SER A 318 19.52 0.40 -2.03
C SER A 318 18.90 1.56 -1.23
N GLN A 319 19.42 2.77 -1.42
CA GLN A 319 18.85 3.97 -0.80
C GLN A 319 17.59 4.45 -1.52
N ALA A 320 17.52 4.26 -2.83
CA ALA A 320 16.31 4.53 -3.61
C ALA A 320 15.20 3.50 -3.37
N HIS A 321 15.54 2.22 -3.23
CA HIS A 321 14.60 1.09 -3.17
C HIS A 321 14.84 0.19 -1.94
N GLY A 322 13.80 0.01 -1.12
CA GLY A 322 13.86 -0.80 0.10
C GLY A 322 12.50 -0.98 0.77
N SER A 323 12.47 -1.39 2.05
CA SER A 323 11.20 -1.55 2.78
C SER A 323 10.41 -0.25 2.93
N HIS A 324 11.07 0.91 2.77
CA HIS A 324 10.47 2.23 2.85
C HIS A 324 9.77 2.68 1.57
N HIS A 325 10.16 2.16 0.40
CA HIS A 325 9.57 2.51 -0.89
C HIS A 325 9.89 1.47 -1.97
N GLN A 326 8.90 1.14 -2.80
CA GLN A 326 8.99 0.13 -3.86
C GLN A 326 8.73 0.76 -5.24
N TYR A 327 9.31 0.18 -6.29
CA TYR A 327 9.09 0.57 -7.68
C TYR A 327 8.57 -0.63 -8.46
N PRO A 328 7.24 -0.87 -8.47
CA PRO A 328 6.66 -2.07 -9.08
C PRO A 328 6.89 -2.17 -10.59
N ASP A 329 7.17 -1.04 -11.26
CA ASP A 329 7.51 -0.98 -12.70
C ASP A 329 9.03 -0.84 -12.93
N GLY A 330 9.83 -1.14 -11.91
CA GLY A 330 11.26 -0.85 -11.89
C GLY A 330 11.56 0.65 -11.94
N PHE A 331 12.85 0.97 -12.00
CA PHE A 331 13.30 2.34 -12.13
C PHE A 331 14.65 2.40 -12.84
N VAL A 332 14.97 3.57 -13.38
CA VAL A 332 16.32 3.89 -13.80
C VAL A 332 16.93 4.92 -12.89
N LEU A 333 18.22 4.76 -12.61
CA LEU A 333 18.95 5.59 -11.66
C LEU A 333 20.19 6.21 -12.31
N TYR A 334 20.10 7.51 -12.54
CA TYR A 334 21.21 8.40 -12.89
C TYR A 334 22.16 8.50 -11.70
N LEU A 335 23.44 8.13 -11.90
CA LEU A 335 24.42 7.98 -10.82
C LEU A 335 25.13 9.29 -10.44
N GLY A 336 24.87 10.38 -11.13
CA GLY A 336 25.55 11.66 -11.02
C GLY A 336 26.83 11.74 -11.87
N THR A 337 27.42 12.94 -11.91
CA THR A 337 28.63 13.25 -12.68
C THR A 337 29.59 14.17 -11.93
N MET A 338 30.88 14.11 -12.26
CA MET A 338 31.86 15.14 -11.86
C MET A 338 31.84 16.38 -12.74
N PHE A 339 31.18 16.29 -13.89
CA PHE A 339 31.34 17.30 -14.92
C PHE A 339 30.67 18.62 -14.52
N SER A 340 31.50 19.66 -14.40
CA SER A 340 31.10 21.04 -14.18
C SER A 340 31.85 21.89 -15.19
N PRO A 341 31.24 22.27 -16.34
CA PRO A 341 31.98 22.94 -17.40
C PRO A 341 32.48 24.31 -16.94
N THR A 342 33.80 24.44 -16.81
CA THR A 342 34.45 25.69 -16.40
C THR A 342 34.94 26.53 -17.57
N LEU A 343 34.80 26.04 -18.81
CA LEU A 343 35.22 26.77 -20.00
C LEU A 343 34.19 27.86 -20.33
N ASP A 344 34.64 29.12 -20.25
CA ASP A 344 33.84 30.27 -20.62
C ASP A 344 33.45 30.23 -22.11
N ARG A 345 32.18 30.49 -22.41
CA ARG A 345 31.68 30.56 -23.79
C ARG A 345 31.41 31.99 -24.27
N ASP A 346 30.65 32.77 -23.50
CA ASP A 346 30.19 34.12 -23.88
C ASP A 346 31.06 35.27 -23.35
N GLY A 347 32.12 34.96 -22.60
CA GLY A 347 33.09 35.94 -22.11
C GLY A 347 33.84 35.46 -20.87
N GLU A 348 35.03 36.02 -20.63
CA GLU A 348 35.89 35.66 -19.49
C GLU A 348 35.14 35.82 -18.15
N GLY A 349 35.06 34.73 -17.38
CA GLY A 349 34.40 34.63 -16.08
C GLY A 349 32.88 34.40 -16.11
N GLN A 350 32.26 34.14 -17.27
CA GLN A 350 30.81 33.95 -17.38
C GLN A 350 30.36 32.47 -17.26
N GLY A 351 31.30 31.53 -17.31
CA GLY A 351 31.04 30.09 -17.31
C GLY A 351 30.48 29.58 -18.64
N PHE A 352 30.17 28.30 -18.66
CA PHE A 352 29.51 27.65 -19.78
C PHE A 352 27.98 27.80 -19.67
N THR A 353 27.34 28.08 -20.80
CA THR A 353 25.90 27.92 -21.01
C THR A 353 25.64 27.41 -22.42
N HIS A 354 24.54 26.69 -22.64
CA HIS A 354 24.22 26.21 -23.97
C HIS A 354 23.73 27.33 -24.89
N HIS A 355 24.12 27.24 -26.17
CA HIS A 355 23.41 27.90 -27.26
C HIS A 355 22.38 26.93 -27.84
N ILE A 356 21.31 27.50 -28.40
CA ILE A 356 20.31 26.71 -29.12
C ILE A 356 20.96 26.12 -30.37
N GLY A 357 20.80 24.82 -30.56
CA GLY A 357 21.42 24.05 -31.64
C GLY A 357 22.67 23.28 -31.23
N ASP A 358 23.21 23.50 -30.02
CA ASP A 358 24.37 22.74 -29.53
C ASP A 358 24.14 21.23 -29.66
N ARG A 359 25.18 20.53 -30.12
CA ARG A 359 25.21 19.08 -30.12
C ARG A 359 25.94 18.60 -28.88
N VAL A 360 25.26 17.77 -28.09
CA VAL A 360 25.81 17.14 -26.89
C VAL A 360 26.01 15.66 -27.18
N THR A 361 27.24 15.18 -27.03
CA THR A 361 27.56 13.75 -27.13
C THR A 361 28.16 13.24 -25.84
N ILE A 362 27.55 12.22 -25.27
CA ILE A 362 28.00 11.52 -24.07
C ILE A 362 28.41 10.12 -24.50
N ALA A 363 29.61 9.66 -24.18
CA ALA A 363 30.12 8.39 -24.70
C ALA A 363 31.00 7.65 -23.70
N THR A 364 30.95 6.32 -23.75
CA THR A 364 31.93 5.43 -23.11
C THR A 364 32.13 4.19 -23.99
N PRO A 365 33.36 3.66 -24.12
CA PRO A 365 33.65 2.49 -24.96
C PRO A 365 32.69 1.30 -24.76
N THR A 366 32.22 1.08 -23.54
CA THR A 366 31.38 -0.06 -23.18
C THR A 366 29.88 0.14 -23.46
N LEU A 367 29.40 1.38 -23.62
CA LEU A 367 27.97 1.66 -23.85
C LEU A 367 27.69 2.36 -25.19
N GLY A 368 28.73 2.80 -25.92
CA GLY A 368 28.59 3.59 -27.14
C GLY A 368 28.43 5.08 -26.83
N ALA A 369 27.55 5.77 -27.56
CA ALA A 369 27.34 7.21 -27.40
C ALA A 369 25.87 7.64 -27.51
N LEU A 370 25.45 8.51 -26.59
CA LEU A 370 24.19 9.24 -26.60
C LEU A 370 24.40 10.64 -27.20
N VAL A 371 23.72 10.94 -28.30
CA VAL A 371 23.82 12.22 -29.00
C VAL A 371 22.48 12.93 -28.97
N ASN A 372 22.43 14.18 -28.53
CA ASN A 372 21.24 15.02 -28.55
C ASN A 372 21.56 16.43 -29.05
N ARG A 373 20.52 17.17 -29.46
CA ARG A 373 20.61 18.59 -29.79
C ARG A 373 19.88 19.44 -28.75
N VAL A 374 20.43 20.60 -28.42
CA VAL A 374 19.85 21.48 -27.41
C VAL A 374 18.87 22.46 -28.04
N ASN A 375 17.69 22.59 -27.45
CA ASN A 375 16.70 23.60 -27.82
C ASN A 375 15.88 23.99 -26.57
N ARG A 376 14.85 24.83 -26.72
CA ARG A 376 13.98 25.22 -25.60
C ARG A 376 12.87 24.21 -25.36
N SER A 377 12.55 23.96 -24.10
CA SER A 377 11.50 23.01 -23.71
C SER A 377 10.10 23.35 -24.28
N ASP A 378 9.86 24.63 -24.59
CA ASP A 378 8.61 25.12 -25.21
C ASP A 378 8.67 25.23 -26.75
N ALA A 379 9.81 24.90 -27.36
CA ALA A 379 10.03 24.91 -28.80
C ALA A 379 10.22 23.51 -29.40
N ILE A 380 10.73 22.55 -28.61
CA ILE A 380 10.82 21.15 -29.02
C ILE A 380 9.43 20.50 -29.12
N PRO A 381 9.28 19.37 -29.84
CA PRO A 381 8.00 18.66 -29.93
C PRO A 381 7.38 18.39 -28.55
N PRO A 382 6.07 18.65 -28.37
CA PRO A 382 5.41 18.40 -27.10
C PRO A 382 5.37 16.90 -26.81
N TRP A 383 5.67 16.53 -25.56
CA TRP A 383 5.45 15.18 -25.08
C TRP A 383 3.95 14.84 -25.10
N THR A 384 3.56 14.00 -26.05
CA THR A 384 2.14 13.65 -26.32
C THR A 384 1.85 12.17 -26.19
N PHE A 385 2.89 11.35 -26.04
CA PHE A 385 2.78 9.89 -25.89
C PHE A 385 3.17 9.51 -24.46
N GLY A 386 2.18 9.45 -23.56
CA GLY A 386 2.30 8.98 -22.17
C GLY A 386 1.59 7.64 -21.96
N ALA A 387 1.53 7.15 -20.71
CA ALA A 387 1.02 5.82 -20.36
C ALA A 387 -0.34 5.45 -21.00
N ARG A 388 -1.30 6.39 -21.05
CA ARG A 388 -2.61 6.17 -21.71
C ARG A 388 -2.47 5.80 -23.19
N ARG A 389 -1.59 6.50 -23.92
CA ARG A 389 -1.34 6.25 -25.35
C ARG A 389 -0.58 4.96 -25.58
N LEU A 390 0.31 4.59 -24.65
CA LEU A 390 0.95 3.28 -24.66
C LEU A 390 -0.08 2.16 -24.52
N PHE A 391 -1.01 2.25 -23.57
CA PHE A 391 -2.08 1.27 -23.43
C PHE A 391 -2.98 1.18 -24.68
N GLU A 392 -3.35 2.32 -25.27
CA GLU A 392 -4.09 2.35 -26.54
C GLU A 392 -3.32 1.64 -27.67
N HIS A 393 -2.00 1.86 -27.77
CA HIS A 393 -1.14 1.22 -28.76
C HIS A 393 -1.05 -0.30 -28.54
N LEU A 394 -0.79 -0.75 -27.31
CA LEU A 394 -0.69 -2.17 -26.97
C LEU A 394 -2.01 -2.92 -27.22
N ALA A 395 -3.15 -2.27 -26.97
CA ALA A 395 -4.47 -2.84 -27.28
C ALA A 395 -4.68 -3.07 -28.79
N ARG A 396 -4.20 -2.16 -29.65
CA ARG A 396 -4.24 -2.32 -31.11
C ARG A 396 -3.30 -3.43 -31.60
N GLY A 397 -2.14 -3.58 -30.96
CA GLY A 397 -1.19 -4.68 -31.14
C GLY A 397 -1.85 -6.05 -31.13
N ARG A 398 -2.67 -6.29 -30.12
CA ARG A 398 -3.35 -7.59 -29.90
C ARG A 398 -4.44 -7.91 -30.92
N GLN A 399 -4.99 -6.93 -31.64
CA GLN A 399 -6.09 -7.14 -32.60
C GLN A 399 -5.62 -7.59 -34.00
N THR A 400 -4.36 -7.35 -34.35
CA THR A 400 -3.82 -7.65 -35.70
C THR A 400 -3.13 -9.01 -35.83
N ALA A 401 -2.86 -9.68 -34.69
CA ALA A 401 -2.29 -11.02 -34.65
C ALA A 401 -3.36 -12.04 -34.18
N SER A 402 -3.84 -12.93 -35.06
CA SER A 402 -4.77 -14.02 -34.70
C SER A 402 -4.69 -15.17 -35.72
N PRO A 403 -5.00 -16.46 -35.42
CA PRO A 403 -5.33 -17.10 -34.14
C PRO A 403 -4.45 -18.36 -33.86
N SER A 404 -3.60 -18.34 -32.83
CA SER A 404 -3.00 -19.58 -32.30
C SER A 404 -2.65 -19.54 -30.81
N LEU A 405 -3.19 -18.56 -30.07
CA LEU A 405 -3.09 -18.45 -28.61
C LEU A 405 -4.47 -18.18 -27.99
N ASP A 406 -5.52 -18.80 -28.54
CA ASP A 406 -6.91 -18.67 -28.09
C ASP A 406 -7.19 -19.29 -26.70
N ASN A 407 -6.18 -19.49 -25.84
CA ASN A 407 -6.38 -19.98 -24.48
C ASN A 407 -5.60 -19.25 -23.38
N ALA A 408 -4.90 -18.14 -23.65
CA ALA A 408 -4.09 -17.50 -22.59
C ALA A 408 -4.16 -15.97 -22.46
N PHE A 409 -4.70 -15.22 -23.43
CA PHE A 409 -4.68 -13.75 -23.36
C PHE A 409 -6.01 -13.04 -23.64
N ASN A 410 -7.11 -13.79 -23.77
CA ASN A 410 -8.48 -13.26 -23.58
C ASN A 410 -8.88 -13.42 -22.10
N GLN A 411 -8.21 -12.69 -21.23
CA GLN A 411 -8.93 -12.01 -20.18
C GLN A 411 -8.64 -10.53 -20.39
N GLU A 412 -9.58 -9.85 -21.04
CA GLU A 412 -10.01 -8.59 -20.48
C GLU A 412 -10.01 -8.79 -18.94
N SER A 413 -9.43 -7.88 -18.17
CA SER A 413 -10.07 -7.60 -16.89
C SER A 413 -11.41 -6.91 -17.20
N SER A 414 -12.30 -7.62 -17.91
CA SER A 414 -13.68 -7.60 -17.53
C SER A 414 -13.61 -8.07 -16.09
N MET A 415 -13.97 -7.17 -15.18
CA MET A 415 -14.34 -7.65 -13.86
C MET A 415 -15.26 -8.84 -14.06
N PRO A 416 -15.18 -9.89 -13.23
CA PRO A 416 -16.24 -10.88 -13.22
C PRO A 416 -17.56 -10.13 -13.14
N GLU A 417 -18.38 -10.31 -14.16
CA GLU A 417 -19.69 -9.68 -14.24
C GLU A 417 -20.42 -9.95 -12.91
N ILE A 418 -20.96 -8.92 -12.28
CA ILE A 418 -21.81 -9.11 -11.10
C ILE A 418 -23.00 -9.93 -11.58
N THR A 419 -23.13 -11.17 -11.12
CA THR A 419 -24.17 -12.09 -11.57
C THR A 419 -25.31 -12.22 -10.57
N GLY A 420 -25.06 -11.89 -9.30
CA GLY A 420 -26.02 -12.05 -8.22
C GLY A 420 -26.27 -13.50 -7.79
N GLN A 421 -25.40 -14.43 -8.20
CA GLN A 421 -25.53 -15.89 -7.95
C GLN A 421 -24.76 -16.34 -6.71
N GLN A 422 -25.17 -17.42 -6.06
CA GLN A 422 -24.45 -18.02 -4.92
C GLN A 422 -23.05 -18.49 -5.31
N PHE A 423 -22.19 -18.68 -4.32
CA PHE A 423 -20.89 -19.34 -4.42
C PHE A 423 -20.98 -20.67 -3.66
N ILE A 424 -21.00 -21.80 -4.39
CA ILE A 424 -21.18 -23.12 -3.81
C ILE A 424 -20.15 -24.06 -4.43
N GLY A 425 -19.18 -24.52 -3.62
CA GLY A 425 -18.17 -25.49 -4.05
C GLY A 425 -17.39 -25.06 -5.29
N GLY A 426 -17.03 -23.77 -5.41
CA GLY A 426 -16.33 -23.22 -6.57
C GLY A 426 -17.19 -23.00 -7.83
N THR A 427 -18.51 -23.14 -7.71
CA THR A 427 -19.48 -22.89 -8.80
C THR A 427 -20.43 -21.75 -8.46
N ARG A 428 -20.97 -21.09 -9.49
CA ARG A 428 -22.02 -20.07 -9.34
C ARG A 428 -23.39 -20.69 -9.57
N VAL A 429 -24.31 -20.53 -8.62
CA VAL A 429 -25.64 -21.19 -8.62
C VAL A 429 -26.75 -20.17 -8.34
N ALA A 430 -27.89 -20.31 -9.00
CA ALA A 430 -29.09 -19.51 -8.75
C ALA A 430 -30.34 -20.30 -9.15
N ALA A 431 -30.71 -21.29 -8.33
CA ALA A 431 -31.92 -22.07 -8.50
C ALA A 431 -33.18 -21.31 -8.03
N GLY A 432 -33.01 -20.37 -7.09
CA GLY A 432 -34.07 -19.50 -6.58
C GLY A 432 -34.71 -18.61 -7.67
N GLN A 433 -36.00 -18.31 -7.49
CA GLN A 433 -36.75 -17.40 -8.37
C GLN A 433 -36.99 -16.02 -7.73
N ASP A 434 -36.88 -15.94 -6.40
CA ASP A 434 -36.99 -14.68 -5.68
C ASP A 434 -35.69 -13.88 -5.81
N THR A 435 -35.80 -12.57 -6.01
CA THR A 435 -34.66 -11.69 -6.17
C THR A 435 -34.62 -10.56 -5.14
N LEU A 436 -33.41 -10.12 -4.83
CA LEU A 436 -33.07 -9.00 -3.97
C LEU A 436 -32.34 -7.95 -4.81
N ALA A 437 -32.54 -6.68 -4.50
CA ALA A 437 -31.81 -5.58 -5.12
C ALA A 437 -30.76 -5.02 -4.16
N SER A 438 -29.50 -4.96 -4.59
CA SER A 438 -28.52 -4.06 -3.98
C SER A 438 -28.96 -2.62 -4.26
N LYS A 439 -28.89 -1.74 -3.26
CA LYS A 439 -29.39 -0.36 -3.39
C LYS A 439 -28.32 0.65 -3.01
N SER A 440 -28.37 1.80 -3.66
CA SER A 440 -27.62 2.99 -3.25
C SER A 440 -28.09 3.49 -1.89
N ALA A 441 -27.15 3.77 -0.98
CA ALA A 441 -27.44 4.31 0.34
C ALA A 441 -28.02 5.73 0.27
N GLU A 442 -27.64 6.52 -0.75
CA GLU A 442 -28.00 7.93 -0.85
C GLU A 442 -29.42 8.18 -1.36
N ASP A 443 -29.85 7.42 -2.37
CA ASP A 443 -31.11 7.65 -3.09
C ASP A 443 -31.98 6.38 -3.24
N ASN A 444 -31.57 5.26 -2.64
CA ASN A 444 -32.27 3.98 -2.66
C ASN A 444 -32.43 3.35 -4.07
N THR A 445 -31.71 3.86 -5.07
CA THR A 445 -31.79 3.33 -6.43
C THR A 445 -31.20 1.91 -6.50
N PRO A 446 -31.87 0.95 -7.17
CA PRO A 446 -31.36 -0.41 -7.29
C PRO A 446 -30.16 -0.47 -8.23
N TYR A 447 -29.24 -1.38 -7.96
CA TYR A 447 -28.19 -1.76 -8.89
C TYR A 447 -28.78 -2.45 -10.13
N LYS A 448 -28.06 -2.41 -11.24
CA LYS A 448 -28.52 -2.95 -12.53
C LYS A 448 -28.77 -4.47 -12.53
N GLN A 449 -28.11 -5.20 -11.63
CA GLN A 449 -28.20 -6.64 -11.50
C GLN A 449 -28.97 -7.01 -10.22
N ASP A 450 -29.89 -7.94 -10.37
CA ASP A 450 -30.61 -8.58 -9.26
C ASP A 450 -29.79 -9.73 -8.65
N PHE A 451 -29.97 -9.94 -7.35
CA PHE A 451 -29.36 -11.03 -6.58
C PHE A 451 -30.39 -12.10 -6.28
N PHE A 452 -30.10 -13.36 -6.58
CA PHE A 452 -31.03 -14.46 -6.35
C PHE A 452 -31.01 -14.85 -4.87
N GLU A 453 -32.17 -15.01 -4.25
CA GLU A 453 -32.27 -15.55 -2.89
C GLU A 453 -32.00 -17.06 -2.93
N ALA A 454 -31.12 -17.53 -2.04
CA ALA A 454 -30.75 -18.94 -1.97
C ALA A 454 -31.95 -19.80 -1.56
N THR A 455 -32.17 -20.91 -2.25
CA THR A 455 -33.18 -21.90 -1.82
C THR A 455 -32.69 -22.69 -0.60
N PRO A 456 -33.58 -23.36 0.14
CA PRO A 456 -33.16 -24.26 1.21
C PRO A 456 -32.12 -25.30 0.77
N GLU A 457 -32.26 -25.83 -0.45
CA GLU A 457 -31.33 -26.79 -1.03
C GLU A 457 -29.97 -26.17 -1.32
N GLU A 458 -29.90 -24.92 -1.77
CA GLU A 458 -28.65 -24.19 -1.98
C GLU A 458 -27.94 -23.88 -0.65
N VAL A 459 -28.69 -23.58 0.42
CA VAL A 459 -28.15 -23.41 1.77
C VAL A 459 -27.51 -24.71 2.26
N SER A 460 -28.21 -25.83 2.14
CA SER A 460 -27.67 -27.14 2.51
C SER A 460 -26.46 -27.51 1.64
N ALA A 461 -26.53 -27.29 0.33
CA ALA A 461 -25.41 -27.57 -0.59
C ALA A 461 -24.15 -26.74 -0.28
N ALA A 462 -24.29 -25.48 0.12
CA ALA A 462 -23.16 -24.66 0.56
C ALA A 462 -22.51 -25.21 1.84
N ALA A 463 -23.33 -25.65 2.79
CA ALA A 463 -22.85 -26.25 4.04
C ALA A 463 -22.18 -27.62 3.79
N GLU A 464 -22.74 -28.44 2.91
CA GLU A 464 -22.17 -29.73 2.48
C GLU A 464 -20.85 -29.54 1.72
N ALA A 465 -20.78 -28.59 0.78
CA ALA A 465 -19.53 -28.29 0.08
C ALA A 465 -18.41 -27.86 1.04
N ALA A 466 -18.74 -27.07 2.06
CA ALA A 466 -17.81 -26.71 3.12
C ALA A 466 -17.38 -27.92 3.97
N HIS A 467 -18.31 -28.85 4.25
CA HIS A 467 -18.01 -30.09 4.95
C HIS A 467 -17.05 -30.98 4.14
N ASP A 468 -17.31 -31.18 2.85
CA ASP A 468 -16.49 -32.01 1.97
C ASP A 468 -15.06 -31.46 1.80
N ALA A 469 -14.90 -30.14 1.88
CA ALA A 469 -13.59 -29.48 1.85
C ALA A 469 -12.80 -29.61 3.17
N PHE A 470 -13.47 -29.88 4.30
CA PHE A 470 -12.91 -29.72 5.64
C PHE A 470 -11.68 -30.60 5.88
N ASP A 471 -11.77 -31.90 5.61
CA ASP A 471 -10.69 -32.84 5.94
C ASP A 471 -9.38 -32.49 5.22
N THR A 472 -9.49 -32.05 3.96
CA THR A 472 -8.33 -31.62 3.17
C THR A 472 -7.81 -30.27 3.66
N PHE A 473 -8.69 -29.29 3.89
CA PHE A 473 -8.28 -27.95 4.30
C PHE A 473 -7.68 -27.91 5.71
N ALA A 474 -8.28 -28.61 6.68
CA ALA A 474 -7.85 -28.65 8.07
C ALA A 474 -6.49 -29.34 8.28
N THR A 475 -6.09 -30.22 7.36
CA THR A 475 -4.84 -31.00 7.44
C THR A 475 -3.67 -30.39 6.67
N THR A 476 -3.90 -29.26 5.99
CA THR A 476 -2.82 -28.45 5.40
C THR A 476 -1.78 -28.05 6.46
N ASP A 477 -0.53 -27.88 6.05
CA ASP A 477 0.49 -27.34 6.95
C ASP A 477 0.29 -25.81 7.15
N PRO A 478 0.84 -25.24 8.24
CA PRO A 478 0.64 -23.83 8.54
C PRO A 478 1.15 -22.87 7.46
N GLU A 479 2.21 -23.20 6.72
CA GLU A 479 2.75 -22.33 5.68
C GLU A 479 1.81 -22.28 4.48
N THR A 480 1.28 -23.43 4.06
CA THR A 480 0.29 -23.49 2.97
C THR A 480 -0.96 -22.65 3.30
N ARG A 481 -1.46 -22.68 4.55
CA ARG A 481 -2.56 -21.78 4.96
C ARG A 481 -2.15 -20.31 5.04
N ALA A 482 -0.93 -20.02 5.48
CA ALA A 482 -0.43 -18.65 5.54
C ALA A 482 -0.36 -18.02 4.14
N ALA A 483 0.17 -18.76 3.17
CA ALA A 483 0.20 -18.36 1.76
C ALA A 483 -1.21 -18.17 1.19
N PHE A 484 -2.19 -19.01 1.55
CA PHE A 484 -3.59 -18.81 1.14
C PHE A 484 -4.20 -17.51 1.70
N LEU A 485 -3.95 -17.18 2.96
CA LEU A 485 -4.44 -15.91 3.54
C LEU A 485 -3.78 -14.69 2.88
N GLU A 486 -2.50 -14.79 2.54
CA GLU A 486 -1.78 -13.76 1.79
C GLU A 486 -2.33 -13.63 0.36
N ALA A 487 -2.60 -14.75 -0.32
CA ALA A 487 -3.26 -14.74 -1.62
C ALA A 487 -4.64 -14.07 -1.55
N CYS A 488 -5.47 -14.36 -0.54
CA CYS A 488 -6.73 -13.65 -0.32
C CYS A 488 -6.53 -12.14 -0.18
N ALA A 489 -5.49 -11.72 0.54
CA ALA A 489 -5.17 -10.30 0.71
C ALA A 489 -4.79 -9.65 -0.61
N ASP A 490 -3.92 -10.29 -1.40
CA ASP A 490 -3.44 -9.79 -2.68
C ASP A 490 -4.59 -9.68 -3.71
N GLU A 491 -5.45 -10.70 -3.80
CA GLU A 491 -6.60 -10.69 -4.73
C GLU A 491 -7.65 -9.63 -4.35
N ILE A 492 -7.81 -9.31 -3.06
CA ILE A 492 -8.69 -8.21 -2.61
C ILE A 492 -8.08 -6.85 -2.97
N GLU A 493 -6.77 -6.67 -2.79
CA GLU A 493 -6.08 -5.42 -3.17
C GLU A 493 -6.13 -5.18 -4.68
N ALA A 494 -6.06 -6.25 -5.47
CA ALA A 494 -6.19 -6.21 -6.92
C ALA A 494 -7.55 -5.67 -7.41
N LEU A 495 -8.61 -5.68 -6.59
CA LEU A 495 -9.90 -5.07 -6.94
C LEU A 495 -9.82 -3.54 -7.09
N GLY A 496 -8.82 -2.90 -6.47
CA GLY A 496 -8.50 -1.48 -6.64
C GLY A 496 -9.65 -0.51 -6.35
N GLU A 497 -9.68 0.60 -7.08
CA GLU A 497 -10.67 1.67 -6.89
C GLU A 497 -12.12 1.24 -7.15
N THR A 498 -12.32 0.18 -7.94
CA THR A 498 -13.68 -0.21 -8.36
C THR A 498 -14.49 -0.74 -7.19
N VAL A 499 -13.91 -1.60 -6.34
CA VAL A 499 -14.63 -2.11 -5.16
C VAL A 499 -14.92 -0.99 -4.16
N ILE A 500 -14.02 0.00 -4.06
CA ILE A 500 -14.24 1.20 -3.24
C ILE A 500 -15.44 1.99 -3.75
N ARG A 501 -15.54 2.24 -5.06
CA ARG A 501 -16.65 2.97 -5.68
C ARG A 501 -18.00 2.27 -5.47
N GLU A 502 -18.04 0.95 -5.65
CA GLU A 502 -19.25 0.15 -5.44
C GLU A 502 -19.66 0.17 -3.96
N ALA A 503 -18.70 0.01 -3.04
CA ALA A 503 -18.95 0.12 -1.60
C ALA A 503 -19.42 1.51 -1.18
N MET A 504 -18.86 2.59 -1.76
CA MET A 504 -19.33 3.96 -1.52
C MET A 504 -20.81 4.11 -1.90
N ARG A 505 -21.21 3.58 -3.07
CA ARG A 505 -22.62 3.62 -3.49
C ARG A 505 -23.50 2.85 -2.50
N GLU A 506 -23.12 1.62 -2.16
CA GLU A 506 -23.93 0.75 -1.31
C GLU A 506 -24.03 1.25 0.15
N THR A 507 -23.05 2.02 0.63
CA THR A 507 -22.92 2.32 2.08
C THR A 507 -22.86 3.80 2.45
N ALA A 508 -22.71 4.71 1.46
CA ALA A 508 -22.41 6.13 1.65
C ALA A 508 -21.15 6.43 2.50
N LEU A 509 -20.33 5.42 2.80
CA LEU A 509 -19.06 5.63 3.50
C LEU A 509 -18.07 6.33 2.54
N PRO A 510 -17.28 7.31 3.03
CA PRO A 510 -16.38 8.06 2.17
C PRO A 510 -15.19 7.21 1.71
N GLU A 511 -14.65 7.53 0.54
CA GLU A 511 -13.53 6.82 -0.09
C GLU A 511 -12.38 6.54 0.88
N LYS A 512 -11.84 7.57 1.55
CA LYS A 512 -10.73 7.44 2.50
C LYS A 512 -11.01 6.41 3.61
N ARG A 513 -12.26 6.33 4.08
CA ARG A 513 -12.66 5.34 5.09
C ARG A 513 -12.61 3.94 4.50
N LEU A 514 -13.16 3.73 3.31
CA LEU A 514 -13.21 2.42 2.65
C LEU A 514 -11.82 1.94 2.20
N THR A 515 -10.97 2.83 1.68
CA THR A 515 -9.56 2.51 1.35
C THR A 515 -8.81 2.06 2.60
N GLY A 516 -8.96 2.79 3.72
CA GLY A 516 -8.39 2.37 5.00
C GLY A 516 -8.96 1.04 5.51
N GLU A 517 -10.23 0.76 5.23
CA GLU A 517 -10.88 -0.49 5.62
C GLU A 517 -10.43 -1.69 4.77
N VAL A 518 -10.17 -1.51 3.47
CA VAL A 518 -9.53 -2.52 2.63
C VAL A 518 -8.14 -2.83 3.16
N GLY A 519 -7.31 -1.81 3.42
CA GLY A 519 -5.97 -2.01 4.01
C GLY A 519 -6.00 -2.66 5.39
N ARG A 520 -7.03 -2.37 6.20
CA ARG A 520 -7.28 -3.08 7.47
C ARG A 520 -7.60 -4.56 7.23
N THR A 521 -8.45 -4.86 6.25
CA THR A 521 -8.92 -6.22 5.94
C THR A 521 -7.75 -7.10 5.47
N THR A 522 -6.95 -6.58 4.54
CA THR A 522 -5.81 -7.29 3.97
C THR A 522 -4.67 -7.42 4.99
N GLY A 523 -4.43 -6.37 5.79
CA GLY A 523 -3.53 -6.43 6.93
C GLY A 523 -3.94 -7.46 7.98
N GLN A 524 -5.25 -7.66 8.22
CA GLN A 524 -5.76 -8.66 9.14
C GLN A 524 -5.57 -10.10 8.63
N LEU A 525 -5.77 -10.36 7.33
CA LEU A 525 -5.45 -11.64 6.71
C LEU A 525 -3.95 -11.97 6.86
N ARG A 526 -3.08 -11.00 6.55
CA ARG A 526 -1.62 -11.14 6.70
C ARG A 526 -1.18 -11.26 8.16
N LEU A 527 -1.91 -10.68 9.11
CA LEU A 527 -1.66 -10.90 10.54
C LEU A 527 -1.86 -12.39 10.90
N PHE A 528 -2.94 -13.01 10.43
CA PHE A 528 -3.16 -14.44 10.71
C PHE A 528 -2.19 -15.35 9.97
N ALA A 529 -1.67 -14.96 8.80
CA ALA A 529 -0.54 -15.65 8.17
C ALA A 529 0.71 -15.67 9.09
N LYS A 530 1.01 -14.55 9.78
CA LYS A 530 2.08 -14.50 10.79
C LYS A 530 1.79 -15.40 11.99
N VAL A 531 0.55 -15.46 12.46
CA VAL A 531 0.13 -16.36 13.57
C VAL A 531 0.36 -17.82 13.20
N LEU A 532 0.00 -18.20 11.97
CA LEU A 532 0.20 -19.56 11.46
C LEU A 532 1.67 -19.97 11.48
N ARG A 533 2.56 -19.09 10.99
CA ARG A 533 4.02 -19.31 10.99
C ARG A 533 4.62 -19.34 12.40
N ARG A 534 4.06 -18.54 13.32
CA ARG A 534 4.46 -18.54 14.74
C ARG A 534 4.07 -19.83 15.46
N GLY A 535 2.95 -20.44 15.07
CA GLY A 535 2.52 -21.77 15.53
C GLY A 535 1.98 -21.85 16.96
N ASP A 536 1.93 -20.74 17.70
CA ASP A 536 1.45 -20.67 19.09
C ASP A 536 -0.04 -20.99 19.23
N TYR A 537 -0.83 -20.75 18.17
CA TYR A 537 -2.25 -21.14 18.13
C TYR A 537 -2.48 -22.64 18.30
N LEU A 538 -1.49 -23.48 17.99
CA LEU A 538 -1.58 -24.94 18.14
C LEU A 538 -1.62 -25.36 19.60
N GLY A 539 -1.21 -24.48 20.54
CA GLY A 539 -1.33 -24.69 21.98
C GLY A 539 -0.73 -26.02 22.46
N VAL A 540 0.42 -26.40 21.88
CA VAL A 540 1.01 -27.74 22.06
C VAL A 540 1.45 -27.97 23.51
N ARG A 541 0.99 -29.07 24.10
CA ARG A 541 1.37 -29.55 25.44
C ARG A 541 1.76 -31.02 25.36
N ILE A 542 2.87 -31.40 25.98
CA ILE A 542 3.39 -32.77 25.98
C ILE A 542 3.79 -33.14 27.41
N ASP A 543 3.18 -34.19 27.94
CA ASP A 543 3.65 -34.86 29.16
C ASP A 543 4.22 -36.23 28.74
N THR A 544 5.53 -36.39 28.89
CA THR A 544 6.24 -37.62 28.50
C THR A 544 5.89 -38.75 29.46
N ALA A 545 5.85 -39.99 28.95
CA ALA A 545 5.57 -41.16 29.79
C ALA A 545 6.51 -41.27 31.00
N THR A 546 5.95 -41.67 32.13
CA THR A 546 6.67 -42.06 33.35
C THR A 546 6.21 -43.43 33.81
N ASP A 547 6.84 -44.00 34.84
CA ASP A 547 6.38 -45.27 35.43
C ASP A 547 4.93 -45.20 35.95
N ALA A 548 4.43 -44.00 36.26
CA ALA A 548 3.11 -43.78 36.85
C ALA A 548 2.07 -43.15 35.89
N ALA A 549 2.49 -42.67 34.70
CA ALA A 549 1.61 -41.94 33.79
C ALA A 549 1.94 -42.23 32.30
N PRO A 550 0.92 -42.31 31.42
CA PRO A 550 1.11 -42.51 29.99
C PRO A 550 1.71 -41.27 29.30
N ASP A 551 2.17 -41.42 28.05
CA ASP A 551 2.53 -40.29 27.18
C ASP A 551 1.25 -39.59 26.71
N LEU A 552 1.16 -38.27 26.95
CA LEU A 552 0.01 -37.44 26.58
C LEU A 552 0.47 -36.25 25.74
N ARG A 553 -0.15 -36.06 24.58
CA ARG A 553 0.17 -34.96 23.67
C ARG A 553 -1.08 -34.25 23.21
N GLN A 554 -1.18 -32.96 23.50
CA GLN A 554 -2.33 -32.14 23.17
C GLN A 554 -1.96 -31.11 22.10
N MET A 555 -2.87 -30.88 21.15
CA MET A 555 -2.88 -29.69 20.29
C MET A 555 -4.30 -29.18 20.06
N GLN A 556 -4.39 -27.95 19.56
CA GLN A 556 -5.62 -27.38 19.02
C GLN A 556 -5.84 -27.84 17.57
N GLN A 557 -7.09 -28.07 17.20
CA GLN A 557 -7.54 -28.47 15.86
C GLN A 557 -8.80 -27.72 15.47
N ALA A 558 -9.02 -27.53 14.16
CA ALA A 558 -10.20 -26.87 13.61
C ALA A 558 -11.52 -27.50 14.08
N LEU A 559 -12.55 -26.69 14.32
CA LEU A 559 -13.88 -27.18 14.71
C LEU A 559 -14.64 -27.87 13.56
N GLY A 560 -14.52 -27.34 12.35
CA GLY A 560 -15.37 -27.70 11.21
C GLY A 560 -15.82 -26.46 10.42
N PRO A 561 -16.73 -26.61 9.44
CA PRO A 561 -17.29 -25.49 8.69
C PRO A 561 -17.89 -24.40 9.57
N VAL A 562 -17.64 -23.13 9.23
CA VAL A 562 -18.10 -21.95 9.98
C VAL A 562 -19.06 -21.12 9.14
N ALA A 563 -20.22 -20.79 9.70
CA ALA A 563 -21.11 -19.80 9.09
C ALA A 563 -20.71 -18.38 9.53
N VAL A 564 -20.56 -17.45 8.59
CA VAL A 564 -20.17 -16.05 8.89
C VAL A 564 -21.24 -15.09 8.40
N PHE A 565 -21.71 -14.20 9.28
CA PHE A 565 -22.68 -13.17 8.98
C PHE A 565 -22.00 -11.80 9.03
N GLY A 566 -21.82 -11.19 7.86
CA GLY A 566 -21.11 -9.92 7.72
C GLY A 566 -21.87 -8.73 8.34
N ALA A 567 -21.11 -7.78 8.88
CA ALA A 567 -21.61 -6.52 9.43
C ALA A 567 -21.94 -5.51 8.32
N SER A 568 -23.01 -4.74 8.51
CA SER A 568 -23.41 -3.69 7.56
C SER A 568 -22.45 -2.50 7.53
N ASN A 569 -21.86 -2.15 8.68
CA ASN A 569 -21.12 -0.90 8.90
C ASN A 569 -19.62 -1.00 8.63
N PHE A 570 -19.13 -2.20 8.38
CA PHE A 570 -17.77 -2.51 7.96
C PHE A 570 -17.84 -3.53 6.81
N PRO A 571 -18.15 -3.06 5.57
CA PRO A 571 -18.43 -3.93 4.42
C PRO A 571 -17.23 -4.77 3.97
N PHE A 572 -16.03 -4.48 4.50
CA PHE A 572 -14.82 -5.29 4.27
C PHE A 572 -14.36 -5.98 5.56
N ALA A 573 -13.96 -5.21 6.57
CA ALA A 573 -13.18 -5.72 7.70
C ALA A 573 -13.97 -6.63 8.66
N PHE A 574 -15.30 -6.61 8.58
CA PHE A 574 -16.22 -7.46 9.32
C PHE A 574 -17.28 -8.10 8.41
N SER A 575 -16.98 -8.32 7.13
CA SER A 575 -17.86 -8.99 6.17
C SER A 575 -17.17 -10.20 5.53
N VAL A 576 -17.23 -10.33 4.20
CA VAL A 576 -16.87 -11.54 3.45
C VAL A 576 -15.44 -12.00 3.74
N ALA A 577 -14.48 -11.08 3.72
CA ALA A 577 -13.08 -11.31 4.09
C ALA A 577 -12.73 -10.75 5.49
N GLY A 578 -13.74 -10.57 6.34
CA GLY A 578 -13.60 -9.93 7.64
C GLY A 578 -12.86 -10.78 8.69
N GLY A 579 -12.85 -10.30 9.93
CA GLY A 579 -12.12 -10.95 11.03
C GLY A 579 -12.52 -12.41 11.28
N ASP A 580 -13.81 -12.69 11.21
CA ASP A 580 -14.36 -14.03 11.40
C ASP A 580 -13.90 -14.98 10.30
N THR A 581 -14.03 -14.59 9.02
CA THR A 581 -13.54 -15.38 7.89
C THR A 581 -12.03 -15.59 7.97
N ALA A 582 -11.25 -14.53 8.21
CA ALA A 582 -9.80 -14.61 8.28
C ALA A 582 -9.31 -15.55 9.39
N SER A 583 -9.91 -15.44 10.59
CA SER A 583 -9.55 -16.30 11.72
C SER A 583 -10.07 -17.73 11.57
N ALA A 584 -11.22 -17.96 10.92
CA ALA A 584 -11.71 -19.30 10.59
C ALA A 584 -10.82 -20.00 9.57
N PHE A 585 -10.45 -19.32 8.48
CA PHE A 585 -9.48 -19.82 7.51
C PHE A 585 -8.14 -20.14 8.16
N ALA A 586 -7.63 -19.27 9.03
CA ALA A 586 -6.40 -19.52 9.77
C ALA A 586 -6.50 -20.77 10.66
N ALA A 587 -7.64 -20.98 11.33
CA ALA A 587 -7.89 -22.17 12.13
C ALA A 587 -7.96 -23.46 11.32
N GLY A 588 -8.14 -23.38 9.99
CA GLY A 588 -8.35 -24.53 9.11
C GLY A 588 -9.84 -24.88 8.92
N CYS A 589 -10.74 -23.91 9.10
CA CYS A 589 -12.17 -24.09 8.92
C CYS A 589 -12.64 -23.50 7.57
N PRO A 590 -13.31 -24.30 6.71
CA PRO A 590 -14.06 -23.78 5.57
C PRO A 590 -15.16 -22.82 6.02
N VAL A 591 -15.52 -21.85 5.18
CA VAL A 591 -16.47 -20.79 5.54
C VAL A 591 -17.65 -20.78 4.58
N VAL A 592 -18.86 -20.61 5.14
CA VAL A 592 -20.08 -20.26 4.41
C VAL A 592 -20.51 -18.86 4.85
N VAL A 593 -20.31 -17.87 3.99
CA VAL A 593 -20.71 -16.49 4.27
C VAL A 593 -22.18 -16.30 3.92
N LYS A 594 -22.97 -15.76 4.84
CA LYS A 594 -24.27 -15.17 4.52
C LYS A 594 -24.04 -13.70 4.18
N ALA A 595 -24.13 -13.35 2.90
CA ALA A 595 -23.90 -11.99 2.43
C ALA A 595 -24.91 -11.00 3.04
N HIS A 596 -24.41 -9.85 3.50
CA HIS A 596 -25.26 -8.83 4.09
C HIS A 596 -25.99 -8.05 2.97
N PRO A 597 -27.32 -7.86 3.07
CA PRO A 597 -28.12 -7.22 2.00
C PRO A 597 -27.77 -5.75 1.76
N GLY A 598 -27.06 -5.12 2.70
CA GLY A 598 -26.61 -3.73 2.60
C GLY A 598 -25.42 -3.50 1.66
N HIS A 599 -24.72 -4.54 1.20
CA HIS A 599 -23.56 -4.37 0.31
C HIS A 599 -23.28 -5.65 -0.51
N MET A 600 -24.28 -6.12 -1.26
CA MET A 600 -24.20 -7.39 -1.99
C MET A 600 -23.24 -7.34 -3.18
N VAL A 601 -23.12 -6.20 -3.86
CA VAL A 601 -22.14 -6.04 -4.96
C VAL A 601 -20.73 -6.10 -4.42
N THR A 602 -20.45 -5.34 -3.35
CA THR A 602 -19.17 -5.39 -2.65
C THR A 602 -18.85 -6.81 -2.17
N SER A 603 -19.86 -7.51 -1.63
CA SER A 603 -19.71 -8.89 -1.16
C SER A 603 -19.36 -9.85 -2.31
N GLU A 604 -20.02 -9.72 -3.46
CA GLU A 604 -19.72 -10.54 -4.64
C GLU A 604 -18.31 -10.29 -5.19
N MET A 605 -17.87 -9.03 -5.24
CA MET A 605 -16.51 -8.68 -5.67
C MET A 605 -15.45 -9.31 -4.76
N VAL A 606 -15.62 -9.20 -3.44
CA VAL A 606 -14.70 -9.82 -2.47
C VAL A 606 -14.79 -11.36 -2.52
N GLY A 607 -15.99 -11.92 -2.71
CA GLY A 607 -16.18 -13.36 -2.90
C GLY A 607 -15.44 -13.89 -4.12
N ASN A 608 -15.47 -13.17 -5.24
CA ASN A 608 -14.69 -13.51 -6.44
C ASN A 608 -13.18 -13.48 -6.17
N ALA A 609 -12.69 -12.50 -5.39
CA ALA A 609 -11.27 -12.43 -5.00
C ALA A 609 -10.86 -13.64 -4.13
N ILE A 610 -11.70 -14.05 -3.17
CA ILE A 610 -11.43 -15.25 -2.35
C ILE A 610 -11.46 -16.52 -3.21
N GLU A 611 -12.41 -16.67 -4.13
CA GLU A 611 -12.45 -17.79 -5.08
C GLU A 611 -11.19 -17.88 -5.94
N ALA A 612 -10.68 -16.73 -6.41
CA ALA A 612 -9.42 -16.66 -7.14
C ALA A 612 -8.26 -17.15 -6.26
N ALA A 613 -8.20 -16.73 -4.99
CA ALA A 613 -7.18 -17.19 -4.04
C ALA A 613 -7.30 -18.68 -3.70
N VAL A 614 -8.52 -19.22 -3.56
CA VAL A 614 -8.79 -20.67 -3.35
C VAL A 614 -8.20 -21.46 -4.51
N LYS A 615 -8.49 -21.05 -5.76
CA LYS A 615 -7.97 -21.71 -6.97
C LYS A 615 -6.44 -21.60 -7.08
N LYS A 616 -5.90 -20.39 -6.89
CA LYS A 616 -4.46 -20.10 -6.97
C LYS A 616 -3.64 -20.88 -5.94
N SER A 617 -4.21 -21.09 -4.76
CA SER A 617 -3.55 -21.80 -3.65
C SER A 617 -3.79 -23.31 -3.67
N GLY A 618 -4.52 -23.84 -4.66
CA GLY A 618 -4.86 -25.26 -4.75
C GLY A 618 -5.74 -25.76 -3.59
N MET A 619 -6.48 -24.86 -2.94
CA MET A 619 -7.39 -25.22 -1.86
C MET A 619 -8.63 -25.92 -2.41
N PRO A 620 -9.26 -26.84 -1.65
CA PRO A 620 -10.53 -27.44 -2.06
C PRO A 620 -11.57 -26.38 -2.35
N ALA A 621 -12.37 -26.55 -3.40
CA ALA A 621 -13.31 -25.54 -3.87
C ALA A 621 -14.32 -25.11 -2.79
N GLY A 622 -14.76 -26.05 -1.93
CA GLY A 622 -15.66 -25.75 -0.81
C GLY A 622 -15.01 -25.02 0.38
N THR A 623 -13.73 -24.64 0.31
CA THR A 623 -13.07 -23.83 1.37
C THR A 623 -13.81 -22.51 1.60
N PHE A 624 -14.33 -21.91 0.52
CA PHE A 624 -15.17 -20.72 0.57
C PHE A 624 -16.50 -20.98 -0.11
N ASN A 625 -17.58 -20.54 0.52
CA ASN A 625 -18.92 -20.52 -0.03
C ASN A 625 -19.59 -19.22 0.42
N MET A 626 -20.58 -18.76 -0.34
CA MET A 626 -21.34 -17.56 0.00
C MET A 626 -22.75 -17.63 -0.56
N ILE A 627 -23.72 -17.26 0.27
CA ILE A 627 -25.14 -17.24 -0.09
C ILE A 627 -25.77 -15.86 0.13
N PHE A 628 -26.69 -15.49 -0.76
CA PHE A 628 -27.56 -14.34 -0.70
C PHE A 628 -28.96 -14.76 -0.21
N GLY A 629 -29.68 -13.85 0.43
CA GLY A 629 -31.04 -14.12 0.93
C GLY A 629 -31.38 -13.32 2.18
N GLY A 630 -32.64 -12.96 2.37
CA GLY A 630 -33.09 -12.26 3.57
C GLY A 630 -33.30 -13.21 4.74
N MET A 631 -33.87 -14.39 4.46
CA MET A 631 -34.39 -15.31 5.47
C MET A 631 -33.58 -16.60 5.64
N VAL A 632 -32.55 -16.79 4.80
CA VAL A 632 -31.73 -18.01 4.75
C VAL A 632 -30.81 -18.22 5.96
N GLY A 633 -30.62 -17.18 6.78
CA GLY A 633 -29.69 -17.21 7.92
C GLY A 633 -30.07 -18.20 9.02
N ALA A 634 -31.37 -18.29 9.34
CA ALA A 634 -31.85 -19.21 10.37
C ALA A 634 -31.57 -20.67 9.98
N GLN A 635 -31.83 -21.01 8.72
CA GLN A 635 -31.57 -22.35 8.19
C GLN A 635 -30.07 -22.66 8.20
N LEU A 636 -29.22 -21.75 7.70
CA LEU A 636 -27.76 -21.97 7.66
C LEU A 636 -27.21 -22.29 9.06
N VAL A 637 -27.68 -21.58 10.09
CA VAL A 637 -27.28 -21.83 11.47
C VAL A 637 -27.77 -23.18 12.00
N GLN A 638 -28.80 -23.78 11.41
CA GLN A 638 -29.33 -25.10 11.78
C GLN A 638 -28.75 -26.25 10.95
N GLU A 639 -28.01 -25.98 9.87
CA GLU A 639 -27.41 -27.02 9.03
C GLU A 639 -26.41 -27.90 9.81
N PRO A 640 -26.59 -29.24 9.85
CA PRO A 640 -25.75 -30.15 10.63
C PRO A 640 -24.24 -30.03 10.35
N ALA A 641 -23.88 -29.68 9.11
CA ALA A 641 -22.50 -29.50 8.65
C ALA A 641 -21.80 -28.30 9.30
N ILE A 642 -22.53 -27.23 9.67
CA ILE A 642 -21.97 -26.05 10.34
C ILE A 642 -21.62 -26.37 11.79
N LYS A 643 -20.41 -26.01 12.23
CA LYS A 643 -19.84 -26.30 13.55
C LYS A 643 -19.56 -25.07 14.41
N ALA A 644 -19.65 -23.86 13.85
CA ALA A 644 -19.65 -22.61 14.60
C ALA A 644 -20.24 -21.47 13.78
N VAL A 645 -20.63 -20.37 14.45
CA VAL A 645 -21.15 -19.17 13.79
C VAL A 645 -20.39 -17.93 14.24
N GLY A 646 -19.88 -17.13 13.31
CA GLY A 646 -19.46 -15.75 13.54
C GLY A 646 -20.54 -14.78 13.09
N PHE A 647 -20.93 -13.83 13.94
CA PHE A 647 -21.98 -12.87 13.65
C PHE A 647 -21.62 -11.48 14.18
N THR A 648 -21.87 -10.45 13.37
CA THR A 648 -21.83 -9.05 13.82
C THR A 648 -23.12 -8.35 13.38
N GLY A 649 -23.90 -7.82 14.32
CA GLY A 649 -25.16 -7.18 13.98
C GLY A 649 -26.03 -6.84 15.19
N SER A 650 -27.35 -6.81 15.01
CA SER A 650 -28.26 -6.39 16.09
C SER A 650 -28.36 -7.42 17.21
N LYS A 651 -28.63 -6.94 18.44
CA LYS A 651 -28.90 -7.80 19.61
C LYS A 651 -30.02 -8.81 19.35
N THR A 652 -31.12 -8.39 18.74
CA THR A 652 -32.26 -9.27 18.45
C THR A 652 -31.87 -10.38 17.47
N GLY A 653 -31.15 -10.03 16.39
CA GLY A 653 -30.69 -10.99 15.39
C GLY A 653 -29.67 -11.97 15.97
N GLY A 654 -28.61 -11.47 16.61
CA GLY A 654 -27.57 -12.30 17.21
C GLY A 654 -28.11 -13.25 18.29
N ARG A 655 -29.04 -12.75 19.13
CA ARG A 655 -29.70 -13.59 20.14
C ARG A 655 -30.56 -14.69 19.53
N ALA A 656 -31.32 -14.37 18.48
CA ALA A 656 -32.14 -15.37 17.79
C ALA A 656 -31.29 -16.49 17.18
N LEU A 657 -30.16 -16.15 16.54
CA LEU A 657 -29.23 -17.15 16.00
C LEU A 657 -28.57 -17.99 17.10
N PHE A 658 -28.18 -17.37 18.22
CA PHE A 658 -27.66 -18.08 19.39
C PHE A 658 -28.65 -19.10 19.95
N ASP A 659 -29.92 -18.70 20.11
CA ASP A 659 -30.97 -19.59 20.61
C ASP A 659 -31.24 -20.76 19.63
N LEU A 660 -31.29 -20.49 18.33
CA LEU A 660 -31.46 -21.52 17.30
C LEU A 660 -30.30 -22.53 17.30
N ALA A 661 -29.06 -22.05 17.35
CA ALA A 661 -27.88 -22.89 17.41
C ALA A 661 -27.85 -23.77 18.67
N SER A 662 -28.26 -23.22 19.82
CA SER A 662 -28.32 -23.94 21.09
C SER A 662 -29.41 -25.01 21.14
N GLN A 663 -30.43 -24.92 20.28
CA GLN A 663 -31.56 -25.85 20.19
C GLN A 663 -31.33 -26.98 19.17
N ARG A 664 -30.22 -26.98 18.43
CA ARG A 664 -29.84 -28.07 17.53
C ARG A 664 -29.64 -29.39 18.30
N GLU A 665 -29.75 -30.51 17.58
CA GLU A 665 -29.39 -31.82 18.12
C GLU A 665 -27.91 -31.87 18.55
N GLU A 666 -27.02 -31.26 17.75
CA GLU A 666 -25.64 -30.95 18.11
C GLU A 666 -25.52 -29.41 18.25
N PRO A 667 -25.60 -28.87 19.49
CA PRO A 667 -25.41 -27.45 19.73
C PRO A 667 -24.02 -26.98 19.29
N ILE A 668 -23.97 -25.78 18.69
CA ILE A 668 -22.74 -25.17 18.19
C ILE A 668 -22.52 -23.79 18.82
N PRO A 669 -21.26 -23.35 19.00
CA PRO A 669 -20.99 -22.01 19.49
C PRO A 669 -21.41 -20.95 18.48
N VAL A 670 -21.99 -19.85 18.98
CA VAL A 670 -22.28 -18.64 18.23
C VAL A 670 -21.52 -17.50 18.87
N TYR A 671 -20.63 -16.88 18.09
CA TYR A 671 -19.83 -15.71 18.45
C TYR A 671 -20.49 -14.48 17.85
N ALA A 672 -21.49 -13.93 18.55
CA ALA A 672 -22.26 -12.78 18.10
C ALA A 672 -21.79 -11.51 18.81
N GLU A 673 -21.20 -10.59 18.06
CA GLU A 673 -20.98 -9.19 18.44
C GLU A 673 -22.29 -8.42 18.20
N MET A 674 -22.84 -7.83 19.26
CA MET A 674 -24.20 -7.31 19.25
C MET A 674 -24.25 -5.82 19.60
N SER A 675 -24.59 -5.48 20.85
CA SER A 675 -24.98 -4.12 21.21
C SER A 675 -24.18 -3.60 22.39
N SER A 676 -23.70 -2.36 22.27
CA SER A 676 -22.96 -1.66 23.33
C SER A 676 -23.16 -0.16 23.19
N VAL A 677 -23.25 0.54 24.32
CA VAL A 677 -23.29 2.01 24.38
C VAL A 677 -21.93 2.62 24.75
N ASN A 678 -20.93 1.77 25.00
CA ASN A 678 -19.53 2.18 25.20
C ASN A 678 -19.34 3.34 26.19
N PRO A 679 -19.75 3.17 27.47
CA PRO A 679 -19.86 4.28 28.39
C PRO A 679 -18.52 4.95 28.67
N MET A 680 -18.52 6.29 28.71
CA MET A 680 -17.36 7.09 29.07
C MET A 680 -17.55 7.73 30.44
N PHE A 681 -16.64 7.44 31.38
CA PHE A 681 -16.58 8.03 32.71
C PHE A 681 -15.59 9.18 32.70
N MET A 682 -16.11 10.39 32.83
CA MET A 682 -15.34 11.63 32.76
C MET A 682 -15.08 12.12 34.19
N LEU A 683 -13.83 12.06 34.63
CA LEU A 683 -13.46 12.41 36.00
C LEU A 683 -13.38 13.94 36.19
N PRO A 684 -13.70 14.48 37.39
CA PRO A 684 -13.88 15.92 37.60
C PRO A 684 -12.68 16.80 37.24
N GLU A 685 -11.46 16.40 37.59
CA GLU A 685 -10.24 17.18 37.36
C GLU A 685 -9.87 17.20 35.88
N ALA A 686 -10.03 16.09 35.16
CA ALA A 686 -9.85 16.08 33.70
C ALA A 686 -10.84 16.99 32.97
N ILE A 687 -12.11 17.02 33.38
CA ILE A 687 -13.08 17.96 32.79
C ILE A 687 -12.69 19.41 33.12
N ALA A 688 -12.26 19.69 34.35
CA ALA A 688 -11.83 21.03 34.74
C ALA A 688 -10.59 21.50 33.98
N ALA A 689 -9.65 20.60 33.69
CA ALA A 689 -8.41 20.92 32.98
C ALA A 689 -8.57 20.97 31.45
N ARG A 690 -9.35 20.06 30.87
CA ARG A 690 -9.38 19.78 29.42
C ARG A 690 -10.80 19.73 28.83
N GLY A 691 -11.81 20.27 29.52
CA GLY A 691 -13.21 20.14 29.14
C GLY A 691 -13.54 20.50 27.69
N ASN A 692 -13.01 21.62 27.17
CA ASN A 692 -13.30 22.04 25.79
C ASN A 692 -12.74 21.05 24.74
N GLU A 693 -11.48 20.65 24.90
CA GLU A 693 -10.83 19.67 24.02
C GLU A 693 -11.57 18.33 24.04
N LEU A 694 -11.93 17.85 25.23
CA LEU A 694 -12.65 16.61 25.42
C LEU A 694 -14.05 16.67 24.78
N ALA A 695 -14.74 17.81 24.86
CA ALA A 695 -16.06 18.00 24.26
C ALA A 695 -15.99 17.98 22.72
N GLU A 696 -15.02 18.67 22.12
CA GLU A 696 -14.81 18.69 20.67
C GLU A 696 -14.41 17.30 20.14
N GLY A 697 -13.49 16.63 20.82
CA GLY A 697 -13.07 15.28 20.50
C GLY A 697 -14.23 14.28 20.59
N LEU A 698 -15.07 14.40 21.63
CA LEU A 698 -16.25 13.56 21.79
C LEU A 698 -17.26 13.79 20.68
N ALA A 699 -17.55 15.04 20.32
CA ALA A 699 -18.42 15.35 19.18
C ALA A 699 -17.87 14.74 17.86
N GLY A 700 -16.55 14.75 17.69
CA GLY A 700 -15.89 14.05 16.58
C GLY A 700 -16.13 12.54 16.61
N SER A 701 -15.93 11.91 17.76
CA SER A 701 -16.11 10.46 17.93
C SER A 701 -17.57 10.02 17.76
N VAL A 702 -18.55 10.78 18.28
CA VAL A 702 -19.99 10.48 18.14
C VAL A 702 -20.43 10.56 16.67
N CYS A 703 -19.91 11.53 15.92
CA CYS A 703 -20.32 11.76 14.54
C CYS A 703 -19.49 11.01 13.49
N LEU A 704 -18.43 10.30 13.89
CA LEU A 704 -17.56 9.58 12.96
C LEU A 704 -18.36 8.51 12.19
N GLY A 705 -18.36 8.55 10.85
CA GLY A 705 -19.11 7.62 10.00
C GLY A 705 -20.63 7.63 10.28
N ALA A 706 -21.20 8.81 10.49
CA ALA A 706 -22.57 9.01 10.95
C ALA A 706 -22.89 8.28 12.28
N GLY A 707 -21.90 8.07 13.16
CA GLY A 707 -22.07 7.35 14.42
C GLY A 707 -22.30 5.84 14.28
N GLN A 708 -22.05 5.27 13.09
CA GLN A 708 -22.30 3.86 12.78
C GLN A 708 -21.12 2.95 13.20
N PHE A 709 -20.61 3.14 14.41
CA PHE A 709 -19.57 2.32 15.00
C PHE A 709 -20.16 1.54 16.18
N CYS A 710 -19.94 0.22 16.23
CA CYS A 710 -20.29 -0.59 17.40
C CYS A 710 -19.60 -0.12 18.69
N THR A 711 -18.49 0.61 18.54
CA THR A 711 -17.72 1.23 19.62
C THR A 711 -18.00 2.73 19.75
N GLY A 712 -19.11 3.24 19.20
CA GLY A 712 -19.53 4.63 19.34
C GLY A 712 -19.89 4.98 20.80
N PRO A 713 -19.42 6.12 21.35
CA PRO A 713 -19.72 6.52 22.73
C PRO A 713 -21.16 7.03 22.85
N GLY A 714 -22.07 6.17 23.33
CA GLY A 714 -23.49 6.45 23.45
C GLY A 714 -23.93 6.99 24.82
N VAL A 715 -23.14 6.75 25.88
CA VAL A 715 -23.43 7.23 27.24
C VAL A 715 -22.19 7.84 27.89
N ILE A 716 -22.32 9.06 28.39
CA ILE A 716 -21.28 9.82 29.09
C ILE A 716 -21.71 10.06 30.52
N ILE A 717 -20.85 9.71 31.47
CA ILE A 717 -21.13 9.79 32.91
C ILE A 717 -20.09 10.71 33.55
N GLY A 718 -20.55 11.78 34.18
CA GLY A 718 -19.70 12.74 34.88
C GLY A 718 -20.33 13.19 36.19
N VAL A 719 -19.62 14.03 36.95
CA VAL A 719 -20.10 14.55 38.24
C VAL A 719 -20.53 16.02 38.06
N LYS A 720 -21.70 16.37 38.62
CA LYS A 720 -22.23 17.74 38.61
C LYS A 720 -21.18 18.72 39.11
N SER A 721 -20.83 19.68 38.27
CA SER A 721 -19.90 20.76 38.58
C SER A 721 -20.03 21.88 37.54
N PRO A 722 -19.56 23.11 37.82
CA PRO A 722 -19.51 24.16 36.81
C PRO A 722 -18.71 23.76 35.56
N ALA A 723 -17.64 22.97 35.72
CA ALA A 723 -16.85 22.45 34.62
C ALA A 723 -17.62 21.44 33.77
N MET A 724 -18.41 20.55 34.40
CA MET A 724 -19.30 19.62 33.68
C MET A 724 -20.38 20.36 32.89
N THR A 725 -20.97 21.41 33.46
CA THR A 725 -21.94 22.25 32.73
C THR A 725 -21.31 22.90 31.50
N ALA A 726 -20.12 23.50 31.64
CA ALA A 726 -19.40 24.11 30.52
C ALA A 726 -18.99 23.07 29.44
N PHE A 727 -18.63 21.87 29.85
CA PHE A 727 -18.36 20.74 28.95
C PHE A 727 -19.60 20.37 28.14
N ILE A 728 -20.77 20.23 28.77
CA ILE A 728 -22.03 19.89 28.11
C ILE A 728 -22.43 20.98 27.10
N GLU A 729 -22.28 22.25 27.45
CA GLU A 729 -22.56 23.38 26.55
C GLU A 729 -21.64 23.35 25.32
N THR A 730 -20.34 23.13 25.53
CA THR A 730 -19.35 23.04 24.44
C THR A 730 -19.61 21.84 23.54
N LEU A 731 -19.92 20.67 24.12
CA LEU A 731 -20.29 19.47 23.38
C LEU A 731 -21.57 19.70 22.57
N GLY A 732 -22.55 20.39 23.16
CA GLY A 732 -23.78 20.77 22.50
C GLY A 732 -23.54 21.64 21.26
N GLU A 733 -22.76 22.72 21.40
CA GLU A 733 -22.42 23.57 20.26
C GLU A 733 -21.59 22.83 19.20
N ALA A 734 -20.63 21.99 19.61
CA ALA A 734 -19.83 21.20 18.69
C ALA A 734 -20.69 20.22 17.87
N LEU A 735 -21.67 19.55 18.49
CA LEU A 735 -22.61 18.64 17.82
C LEU A 735 -23.62 19.39 16.94
N LYS A 736 -24.12 20.53 17.40
CA LYS A 736 -25.07 21.36 16.65
C LYS A 736 -24.50 21.80 15.30
N ASN A 737 -23.20 22.05 15.25
CA ASN A 737 -22.46 22.44 14.06
C ASN A 737 -22.07 21.27 13.13
N LYS A 738 -22.41 20.01 13.49
CA LYS A 738 -22.17 18.86 12.61
C LYS A 738 -23.27 18.75 11.55
N PRO A 739 -22.90 18.61 10.26
CA PRO A 739 -23.89 18.41 9.21
C PRO A 739 -24.54 17.03 9.35
N GLY A 740 -25.78 16.91 8.84
CA GLY A 740 -26.42 15.61 8.65
C GLY A 740 -25.59 14.72 7.73
N GLN A 741 -25.60 13.41 8.01
CA GLN A 741 -24.86 12.41 7.24
C GLN A 741 -25.81 11.31 6.74
N VAL A 742 -25.59 10.84 5.52
CA VAL A 742 -26.31 9.68 4.97
C VAL A 742 -25.88 8.43 5.77
N MET A 743 -26.84 7.60 6.17
CA MET A 743 -26.59 6.33 6.84
C MET A 743 -26.40 5.20 5.81
N LEU A 744 -25.92 4.04 6.25
CA LEU A 744 -25.60 2.90 5.39
C LEU A 744 -26.77 2.43 4.52
N ASN A 745 -28.01 2.64 4.99
CA ASN A 745 -29.22 2.47 4.19
C ASN A 745 -30.41 3.16 4.88
N HIS A 746 -31.51 3.28 4.15
CA HIS A 746 -32.76 3.88 4.63
C HIS A 746 -33.35 3.17 5.86
N GLY A 747 -33.28 1.83 5.92
CA GLY A 747 -33.78 1.08 7.07
C GLY A 747 -33.01 1.37 8.37
N LEU A 748 -31.69 1.60 8.28
CA LEU A 748 -30.89 2.02 9.42
C LEU A 748 -31.18 3.47 9.82
N LEU A 749 -31.47 4.36 8.86
CA LEU A 749 -31.96 5.70 9.17
C LEU A 749 -33.29 5.67 9.92
N ASP A 750 -34.24 4.83 9.48
CA ASP A 750 -35.53 4.66 10.18
C ASP A 750 -35.32 4.11 11.60
N ASN A 751 -34.44 3.12 11.77
CA ASN A 751 -34.10 2.57 13.08
C ASN A 751 -33.44 3.61 14.00
N TYR A 752 -32.56 4.45 13.45
CA TYR A 752 -31.96 5.56 14.19
C TYR A 752 -33.04 6.55 14.66
N GLN A 753 -33.95 6.95 13.77
CA GLN A 753 -35.05 7.86 14.10
C GLN A 753 -35.98 7.26 15.17
N HIS A 754 -36.33 5.98 15.08
CA HIS A 754 -37.09 5.29 16.12
C HIS A 754 -36.34 5.24 17.46
N GLY A 755 -35.03 5.01 17.44
CA GLY A 755 -34.19 5.06 18.64
C GLY A 755 -34.17 6.44 19.30
N VAL A 756 -34.09 7.50 18.49
CA VAL A 756 -34.18 8.90 18.94
C VAL A 756 -35.55 9.18 19.58
N GLU A 757 -36.65 8.78 18.95
CA GLU A 757 -37.99 8.99 19.51
C GLU A 757 -38.22 8.14 20.77
N ARG A 758 -37.66 6.93 20.85
CA ARG A 758 -37.64 6.12 22.06
C ARG A 758 -36.95 6.86 23.22
N LEU A 759 -35.76 7.41 22.99
CA LEU A 759 -35.03 8.19 24.00
C LEU A 759 -35.82 9.42 24.46
N LYS A 760 -36.46 10.16 23.55
CA LYS A 760 -37.34 11.30 23.88
C LYS A 760 -38.55 10.90 24.72
N GLY A 761 -39.04 9.67 24.54
CA GLY A 761 -40.18 9.13 25.28
C GLY A 761 -39.85 8.66 26.69
N LEU A 762 -38.57 8.54 27.06
CA LEU A 762 -38.17 8.11 28.40
C LEU A 762 -38.37 9.24 29.43
N ASN A 763 -39.05 8.92 30.53
CA ASN A 763 -39.18 9.86 31.64
C ASN A 763 -37.80 10.13 32.27
N GLY A 764 -37.49 11.42 32.52
CA GLY A 764 -36.18 11.84 33.00
C GLY A 764 -35.12 11.96 31.91
N VAL A 765 -35.47 11.86 30.62
CA VAL A 765 -34.57 12.14 29.49
C VAL A 765 -35.07 13.36 28.72
N ARG A 766 -34.17 14.26 28.34
CA ARG A 766 -34.49 15.44 27.51
C ARG A 766 -33.46 15.63 26.41
N GLU A 767 -33.93 16.04 25.23
CA GLU A 767 -33.07 16.47 24.13
C GLU A 767 -32.49 17.86 24.43
N VAL A 768 -31.18 18.02 24.25
CA VAL A 768 -30.46 19.29 24.41
C VAL A 768 -30.11 19.89 23.06
N VAL A 769 -29.62 19.04 22.15
CA VAL A 769 -29.18 19.45 20.82
C VAL A 769 -29.72 18.50 19.77
N ALA A 770 -30.18 19.09 18.68
CA ALA A 770 -30.44 18.44 17.42
C ALA A 770 -29.75 19.26 16.32
N SER A 771 -28.81 18.65 15.59
CA SER A 771 -28.22 19.31 14.42
C SER A 771 -29.19 19.30 13.22
N SER A 772 -28.88 20.09 12.20
CA SER A 772 -29.66 20.10 10.96
C SER A 772 -29.28 18.94 10.04
N ALA A 773 -30.27 18.25 9.48
CA ALA A 773 -30.08 17.21 8.46
C ALA A 773 -31.20 17.25 7.42
N ALA A 774 -30.91 16.80 6.21
CA ALA A 774 -31.94 16.49 5.22
C ALA A 774 -32.78 15.26 5.65
N SER A 775 -33.92 15.02 4.99
CA SER A 775 -34.82 13.91 5.35
C SER A 775 -34.19 12.52 5.18
N ASN A 776 -33.20 12.39 4.29
CA ASN A 776 -32.44 11.16 4.04
C ASN A 776 -31.12 11.08 4.84
N GLN A 777 -30.97 11.91 5.88
CA GLN A 777 -29.74 12.00 6.67
C GLN A 777 -30.01 11.92 8.17
N ALA A 778 -29.04 11.38 8.91
CA ALA A 778 -29.05 11.38 10.36
C ALA A 778 -28.48 12.71 10.89
N ALA A 779 -29.29 13.41 11.69
CA ALA A 779 -28.85 14.55 12.48
C ALA A 779 -28.14 14.09 13.76
N ALA A 780 -27.11 14.81 14.19
CA ALA A 780 -26.45 14.56 15.47
C ALA A 780 -27.35 14.96 16.64
N ARG A 781 -27.36 14.17 17.72
CA ARG A 781 -28.26 14.36 18.87
C ARG A 781 -27.52 14.29 20.20
N LEU A 782 -27.80 15.24 21.09
CA LEU A 782 -27.34 15.22 22.49
C LEU A 782 -28.55 15.15 23.41
N PHE A 783 -28.54 14.18 24.31
CA PHE A 783 -29.54 14.05 25.37
C PHE A 783 -28.91 14.24 26.75
N MET A 784 -29.72 14.70 27.68
CA MET A 784 -29.43 14.67 29.11
C MET A 784 -30.40 13.70 29.78
N ALA A 785 -29.91 12.86 30.67
CA ALA A 785 -30.73 11.94 31.45
C ALA A 785 -30.49 12.12 32.95
N ASP A 786 -31.57 12.05 33.73
CA ASP A 786 -31.52 12.02 35.17
C ASP A 786 -30.79 10.76 35.65
N LYS A 787 -29.99 10.86 36.71
CA LYS A 787 -29.23 9.71 37.23
C LYS A 787 -30.13 8.52 37.60
N SER A 788 -31.39 8.74 37.96
CA SER A 788 -32.35 7.66 38.24
C SER A 788 -32.59 6.75 37.05
N VAL A 789 -32.46 7.26 35.82
CA VAL A 789 -32.65 6.47 34.59
C VAL A 789 -31.45 5.55 34.35
N LEU A 790 -30.24 5.94 34.78
CA LEU A 790 -29.04 5.09 34.76
C LEU A 790 -29.12 3.93 35.77
N PHE A 791 -29.73 4.18 36.93
CA PHE A 791 -29.89 3.20 38.01
C PHE A 791 -31.19 2.39 37.92
N ASP A 792 -31.97 2.53 36.85
CA ASP A 792 -33.15 1.72 36.62
C ASP A 792 -32.73 0.27 36.26
N ASP A 793 -33.34 -0.71 36.92
CA ASP A 793 -33.08 -2.14 36.69
C ASP A 793 -33.39 -2.58 35.25
N ALA A 794 -34.30 -1.88 34.56
CA ALA A 794 -34.59 -2.11 33.14
C ALA A 794 -33.49 -1.60 32.21
N GLN A 795 -32.56 -0.77 32.72
CA GLN A 795 -31.40 -0.21 32.00
C GLN A 795 -31.73 0.44 30.64
N PRO A 796 -32.73 1.35 30.55
CA PRO A 796 -33.19 1.88 29.28
C PRO A 796 -32.13 2.70 28.52
N LEU A 797 -31.13 3.26 29.22
CA LEU A 797 -29.99 3.96 28.62
C LEU A 797 -28.95 3.02 28.00
N MET A 798 -28.97 1.73 28.35
CA MET A 798 -28.06 0.73 27.79
C MET A 798 -28.59 0.11 26.50
N GLU A 799 -29.80 0.49 26.08
CA GLU A 799 -30.32 0.16 24.75
C GLU A 799 -29.75 1.14 23.72
N GLU A 800 -28.85 0.64 22.89
CA GLU A 800 -28.15 1.39 21.86
C GLU A 800 -29.09 2.09 20.87
N VAL A 801 -28.67 3.29 20.45
CA VAL A 801 -29.21 4.00 19.29
C VAL A 801 -28.08 4.09 18.27
N PHE A 802 -28.14 3.24 17.25
CA PHE A 802 -27.07 3.13 16.25
C PHE A 802 -27.11 4.33 15.29
N GLY A 803 -26.26 5.32 15.52
CA GLY A 803 -26.22 6.58 14.80
C GLY A 803 -25.56 7.70 15.62
N PRO A 804 -25.57 8.95 15.14
CA PRO A 804 -24.79 10.03 15.75
C PRO A 804 -25.49 10.64 16.97
N SER A 805 -25.71 9.85 18.02
CA SER A 805 -26.36 10.29 19.26
C SER A 805 -25.58 9.90 20.50
N THR A 806 -25.63 10.76 21.54
CA THR A 806 -25.08 10.44 22.86
C THR A 806 -25.96 10.98 23.98
N VAL A 807 -25.95 10.31 25.13
CA VAL A 807 -26.65 10.71 26.37
C VAL A 807 -25.63 11.08 27.43
N VAL A 808 -25.82 12.21 28.11
CA VAL A 808 -25.02 12.61 29.26
C VAL A 808 -25.83 12.40 30.55
N VAL A 809 -25.20 11.79 31.55
CA VAL A 809 -25.73 11.59 32.90
C VAL A 809 -24.81 12.28 33.89
N GLU A 810 -25.36 13.19 34.70
CA GLU A 810 -24.63 13.83 35.79
C GLU A 810 -24.96 13.18 37.14
N LEU A 811 -23.93 12.64 37.79
CA LEU A 811 -23.98 12.11 39.15
C LEU A 811 -23.82 13.23 40.19
N ASP A 812 -24.28 13.00 41.41
CA ASP A 812 -24.23 14.03 42.45
C ASP A 812 -22.86 14.13 43.13
N SER A 813 -22.06 13.05 43.08
CA SER A 813 -20.70 13.03 43.64
C SER A 813 -19.81 12.00 42.94
N ALA A 814 -18.49 12.15 43.08
CA ALA A 814 -17.52 11.21 42.54
C ALA A 814 -17.60 9.82 43.21
N ASP A 815 -18.14 9.72 44.42
CA ASP A 815 -18.36 8.45 45.13
C ASP A 815 -19.42 7.58 44.44
N GLU A 816 -20.28 8.15 43.59
CA GLU A 816 -21.30 7.42 42.84
C GLU A 816 -20.74 6.76 41.55
N LEU A 817 -19.53 7.10 41.10
CA LEU A 817 -18.96 6.61 39.84
C LEU A 817 -18.83 5.08 39.82
N GLU A 818 -18.38 4.49 40.93
CA GLU A 818 -18.27 3.03 41.04
C GLU A 818 -19.65 2.36 41.00
N ALA A 819 -20.64 2.93 41.68
CA ALA A 819 -22.01 2.41 41.67
C ALA A 819 -22.61 2.48 40.24
N ALA A 820 -22.37 3.57 39.52
CA ALA A 820 -22.76 3.72 38.12
C ALA A 820 -22.11 2.64 37.22
N ALA A 821 -20.80 2.38 37.37
CA ALA A 821 -20.13 1.30 36.67
C ALA A 821 -20.66 -0.10 37.01
N ARG A 822 -21.18 -0.30 38.23
CA ARG A 822 -21.84 -1.55 38.61
C ARG A 822 -23.25 -1.67 38.05
N ALA A 823 -23.93 -0.56 37.77
CA ALA A 823 -25.32 -0.52 37.30
C ALA A 823 -25.47 -0.84 35.81
N ILE A 824 -24.43 -0.67 34.99
CA ILE A 824 -24.47 -0.97 33.55
C ILE A 824 -24.36 -2.49 33.26
N ASN A 825 -24.92 -2.93 32.13
CA ASN A 825 -24.71 -4.29 31.61
C ASN A 825 -23.37 -4.43 30.86
N GLY A 826 -23.15 -5.59 30.24
CA GLY A 826 -21.93 -5.85 29.47
C GLY A 826 -21.77 -4.95 28.24
N GLN A 827 -20.53 -4.55 27.96
CA GLN A 827 -20.15 -3.58 26.93
C GLN A 827 -18.95 -4.10 26.12
N LEU A 828 -18.80 -3.61 24.89
CA LEU A 828 -17.56 -3.80 24.13
C LEU A 828 -16.43 -3.01 24.77
N THR A 829 -16.71 -1.75 25.10
CA THR A 829 -15.74 -0.85 25.71
C THR A 829 -16.30 -0.09 26.89
N ALA A 830 -15.41 0.34 27.77
CA ALA A 830 -15.67 1.39 28.74
C ALA A 830 -14.47 2.33 28.81
N THR A 831 -14.70 3.62 28.96
CA THR A 831 -13.63 4.62 28.96
C THR A 831 -13.54 5.33 30.29
N VAL A 832 -12.33 5.60 30.78
CA VAL A 832 -12.07 6.50 31.89
C VAL A 832 -11.21 7.67 31.41
N THR A 833 -11.69 8.89 31.58
CA THR A 833 -10.96 10.12 31.22
C THR A 833 -10.57 10.84 32.49
N GLY A 834 -9.27 10.96 32.72
CA GLY A 834 -8.68 11.38 34.01
C GLY A 834 -7.17 11.46 33.91
N ASP A 835 -6.52 12.29 34.70
CA ASP A 835 -5.05 12.24 34.78
C ASP A 835 -4.62 11.08 35.71
N ASP A 836 -3.39 10.59 35.59
CA ASP A 836 -2.93 9.36 36.27
C ASP A 836 -3.21 9.35 37.78
N ALA A 837 -2.96 10.47 38.46
CA ALA A 837 -3.19 10.63 39.89
C ALA A 837 -4.69 10.66 40.26
N GLU A 838 -5.54 11.13 39.36
CA GLU A 838 -7.00 11.11 39.54
C GLU A 838 -7.54 9.69 39.31
N ILE A 839 -7.14 9.04 38.23
CA ILE A 839 -7.54 7.65 37.94
C ILE A 839 -7.11 6.73 39.08
N ALA A 840 -5.91 6.89 39.63
CA ALA A 840 -5.42 6.09 40.75
C ALA A 840 -6.31 6.20 42.01
N ARG A 841 -6.90 7.38 42.27
CA ARG A 841 -7.87 7.57 43.37
C ARG A 841 -9.20 6.86 43.11
N HIS A 842 -9.51 6.59 41.84
CA HIS A 842 -10.72 5.89 41.40
C HIS A 842 -10.46 4.44 40.95
N GLN A 843 -9.45 3.76 41.50
CA GLN A 843 -9.17 2.34 41.20
C GLN A 843 -10.40 1.39 41.32
N PRO A 844 -11.32 1.58 42.29
CA PRO A 844 -12.55 0.77 42.34
C PRO A 844 -13.45 0.91 41.11
N LEU A 845 -13.53 2.11 40.50
CA LEU A 845 -14.24 2.34 39.24
C LEU A 845 -13.63 1.49 38.12
N VAL A 846 -12.31 1.57 37.93
CA VAL A 846 -11.59 0.79 36.90
C VAL A 846 -11.83 -0.72 37.09
N THR A 847 -11.78 -1.19 38.33
CA THR A 847 -12.03 -2.59 38.69
C THR A 847 -13.48 -3.02 38.41
N ALA A 848 -14.45 -2.12 38.60
CA ALA A 848 -15.84 -2.38 38.24
C ALA A 848 -16.01 -2.45 36.72
N LEU A 849 -15.41 -1.52 35.97
CA LEU A 849 -15.49 -1.48 34.51
C LEU A 849 -14.82 -2.68 33.84
N SER A 850 -13.73 -3.20 34.39
CA SER A 850 -13.07 -4.41 33.86
C SER A 850 -13.94 -5.68 33.97
N ARG A 851 -15.05 -5.63 34.72
CA ARG A 851 -16.05 -6.70 34.81
C ARG A 851 -17.25 -6.47 33.88
N ARG A 852 -17.31 -5.30 33.25
CA ARG A 852 -18.40 -4.88 32.36
C ARG A 852 -17.98 -4.76 30.91
N ALA A 853 -16.72 -4.45 30.62
CA ALA A 853 -16.24 -4.28 29.25
C ALA A 853 -15.13 -5.28 28.89
N GLY A 854 -15.07 -5.70 27.63
CA GLY A 854 -13.92 -6.44 27.12
C GLY A 854 -12.67 -5.57 26.97
N ARG A 855 -12.85 -4.28 26.64
CA ARG A 855 -11.75 -3.30 26.56
C ARG A 855 -12.03 -2.06 27.40
N VAL A 856 -11.21 -1.86 28.44
CA VAL A 856 -11.20 -0.61 29.21
C VAL A 856 -10.12 0.30 28.64
N LEU A 857 -10.49 1.51 28.21
CA LEU A 857 -9.56 2.50 27.67
C LEU A 857 -9.44 3.73 28.57
N PHE A 858 -8.32 4.44 28.43
CA PHE A 858 -7.99 5.62 29.22
C PHE A 858 -7.64 6.78 28.30
N ASN A 859 -8.17 7.98 28.59
CA ASN A 859 -7.83 9.23 27.89
C ASN A 859 -7.86 9.13 26.35
N GLY A 860 -8.91 8.53 25.81
CA GLY A 860 -9.11 8.38 24.37
C GLY A 860 -10.58 8.13 24.04
N PHE A 861 -10.87 7.89 22.77
CA PHE A 861 -12.22 7.56 22.32
C PHE A 861 -12.32 6.10 21.86
N PRO A 862 -13.46 5.43 22.13
CA PRO A 862 -13.58 3.97 21.93
C PRO A 862 -13.61 3.53 20.45
N THR A 863 -13.88 4.44 19.52
CA THR A 863 -14.12 4.17 18.09
C THR A 863 -12.98 3.42 17.39
N GLY A 864 -11.73 3.73 17.72
CA GLY A 864 -10.56 3.02 17.18
C GLY A 864 -10.40 1.61 17.77
N VAL A 865 -10.26 0.60 16.90
CA VAL A 865 -10.00 -0.80 17.26
C VAL A 865 -8.74 -1.27 16.53
N ALA A 866 -7.61 -1.39 17.21
CA ALA A 866 -6.38 -1.94 16.61
C ALA A 866 -6.53 -3.44 16.28
N VAL A 867 -5.86 -3.91 15.21
CA VAL A 867 -5.77 -5.33 14.86
C VAL A 867 -4.38 -5.83 15.26
N ASN A 868 -4.26 -6.41 16.45
CA ASN A 868 -2.97 -6.84 17.02
C ASN A 868 -3.14 -8.05 17.97
N ASP A 869 -2.06 -8.47 18.61
CA ASP A 869 -2.07 -9.63 19.51
C ASP A 869 -2.83 -9.41 20.84
N ALA A 870 -2.99 -8.17 21.29
CA ALA A 870 -3.53 -7.84 22.62
C ALA A 870 -4.99 -7.37 22.61
N MET A 871 -5.60 -7.25 21.42
CA MET A 871 -6.96 -6.73 21.30
C MET A 871 -7.98 -7.67 21.94
N VAL A 872 -8.96 -7.06 22.61
CA VAL A 872 -10.21 -7.69 23.02
C VAL A 872 -11.35 -6.84 22.49
N HIS A 873 -11.81 -7.15 21.28
CA HIS A 873 -13.09 -6.71 20.75
C HIS A 873 -14.14 -7.77 21.09
N GLY A 874 -15.01 -7.42 22.02
CA GLY A 874 -16.00 -8.30 22.63
C GLY A 874 -16.28 -7.85 24.06
N GLY A 875 -16.99 -8.65 24.85
CA GLY A 875 -17.23 -8.35 26.26
C GLY A 875 -18.43 -9.12 26.82
N PRO A 876 -18.74 -8.97 28.12
CA PRO A 876 -19.89 -9.64 28.72
C PRO A 876 -21.20 -9.35 27.97
N TYR A 877 -22.15 -10.29 28.03
CA TYR A 877 -23.49 -10.08 27.46
C TYR A 877 -24.15 -8.80 28.01
N PRO A 878 -24.80 -7.97 27.17
CA PRO A 878 -25.21 -8.21 25.78
C PRO A 878 -24.21 -7.78 24.70
N ALA A 879 -22.98 -7.41 25.05
CA ALA A 879 -21.98 -7.04 24.04
C ALA A 879 -21.67 -8.22 23.12
N THR A 880 -21.37 -9.38 23.72
CA THR A 880 -21.23 -10.64 22.99
C THR A 880 -21.97 -11.80 23.64
N THR A 881 -22.16 -12.88 22.88
CA THR A 881 -22.65 -14.18 23.38
C THR A 881 -21.55 -15.04 24.02
N ASP A 882 -20.30 -14.85 23.63
CA ASP A 882 -19.13 -15.51 24.23
C ASP A 882 -18.07 -14.47 24.60
N PHE A 883 -17.75 -14.40 25.89
CA PHE A 883 -16.81 -13.43 26.47
C PHE A 883 -15.44 -14.04 26.81
N HIS A 884 -15.20 -15.33 26.50
CA HIS A 884 -13.90 -15.99 26.70
C HIS A 884 -12.91 -15.73 25.56
N SER A 885 -13.36 -15.10 24.47
CA SER A 885 -12.57 -14.84 23.26
C SER A 885 -12.74 -13.40 22.77
N THR A 886 -12.30 -13.15 21.54
CA THR A 886 -12.46 -11.87 20.85
C THR A 886 -12.76 -12.12 19.37
N SER A 887 -13.45 -11.20 18.71
CA SER A 887 -13.62 -11.19 17.25
C SER A 887 -12.52 -10.47 16.49
N VAL A 888 -11.65 -9.69 17.16
CA VAL A 888 -10.56 -8.93 16.52
C VAL A 888 -9.25 -9.15 17.25
N GLY A 889 -8.19 -9.38 16.49
CA GLY A 889 -6.85 -9.67 17.00
C GLY A 889 -6.53 -11.16 16.96
N THR A 890 -5.29 -11.52 17.26
CA THR A 890 -4.81 -12.89 16.98
C THR A 890 -5.48 -13.96 17.84
N LEU A 891 -5.99 -13.59 19.02
CA LEU A 891 -6.75 -14.50 19.89
C LEU A 891 -8.09 -14.93 19.27
N ALA A 892 -8.59 -14.24 18.24
CA ALA A 892 -9.85 -14.56 17.57
C ALA A 892 -9.85 -15.94 16.90
N ILE A 893 -8.68 -16.48 16.55
CA ILE A 893 -8.52 -17.84 16.01
C ILE A 893 -9.05 -18.92 16.96
N ASN A 894 -8.99 -18.69 18.28
CA ASN A 894 -9.40 -19.67 19.29
C ASN A 894 -10.90 -19.95 19.28
N ARG A 895 -11.72 -19.08 18.67
CA ARG A 895 -13.16 -19.33 18.46
C ARG A 895 -13.42 -20.53 17.56
N TYR A 896 -12.47 -20.88 16.71
CA TYR A 896 -12.66 -21.90 15.68
C TYR A 896 -11.78 -23.14 15.91
N LEU A 897 -11.25 -23.27 17.12
CA LEU A 897 -10.36 -24.36 17.52
C LEU A 897 -10.93 -25.15 18.71
N ARG A 898 -10.55 -26.43 18.79
CA ARG A 898 -10.78 -27.33 19.94
C ARG A 898 -9.53 -28.11 20.28
N ALA A 899 -9.36 -28.46 21.55
CA ALA A 899 -8.27 -29.30 21.99
C ALA A 899 -8.53 -30.79 21.66
N VAL A 900 -7.47 -31.50 21.28
CA VAL A 900 -7.45 -32.96 21.15
C VAL A 900 -6.19 -33.48 21.85
N CYS A 901 -6.36 -34.54 22.66
CA CYS A 901 -5.27 -35.22 23.36
C CYS A 901 -5.05 -36.62 22.78
N PHE A 902 -3.82 -36.90 22.37
CA PHE A 902 -3.33 -38.18 21.91
C PHE A 902 -2.61 -38.88 23.06
N GLN A 903 -3.11 -40.05 23.45
CA GLN A 903 -2.53 -40.86 24.52
C GLN A 903 -1.79 -42.06 23.93
N ASN A 904 -0.52 -42.22 24.26
CA ASN A 904 0.34 -43.33 23.80
C ASN A 904 0.33 -43.52 22.27
N ALA A 905 0.16 -42.42 21.51
CA ALA A 905 0.10 -42.50 20.06
C ALA A 905 1.48 -42.86 19.48
N PRO A 906 1.56 -43.82 18.53
CA PRO A 906 2.82 -44.12 17.88
C PRO A 906 3.30 -42.93 17.05
N ALA A 907 4.62 -42.72 16.98
CA ALA A 907 5.21 -41.56 16.30
C ALA A 907 4.74 -41.39 14.85
N ALA A 908 4.46 -42.49 14.14
CA ALA A 908 4.02 -42.49 12.74
C ALA A 908 2.64 -41.86 12.49
N VAL A 909 1.79 -41.73 13.52
CA VAL A 909 0.45 -41.13 13.39
C VAL A 909 0.32 -39.77 14.08
N LEU A 910 1.39 -39.31 14.75
CA LEU A 910 1.39 -38.01 15.39
C LEU A 910 1.49 -36.88 14.34
N PRO A 911 0.66 -35.84 14.45
CA PRO A 911 0.85 -34.61 13.67
C PRO A 911 2.25 -34.04 13.87
N LYS A 912 2.79 -33.37 12.84
CA LYS A 912 4.15 -32.77 12.86
C LYS A 912 4.39 -31.88 14.09
N ALA A 913 3.36 -31.14 14.54
CA ALA A 913 3.42 -30.29 15.73
C ALA A 913 3.66 -31.06 17.04
N LEU A 914 3.27 -32.33 17.10
CA LEU A 914 3.39 -33.22 18.26
C LEU A 914 4.58 -34.18 18.19
N ALA A 915 5.32 -34.20 17.07
CA ALA A 915 6.44 -35.11 16.88
C ALA A 915 7.62 -34.78 17.81
N ASP A 916 8.36 -35.80 18.26
CA ASP A 916 9.47 -35.67 19.22
C ASP A 916 10.48 -34.60 18.78
N GLY A 917 10.92 -34.67 17.52
CA GLY A 917 11.94 -33.79 16.95
C GLY A 917 11.52 -32.34 16.68
N ASN A 918 10.28 -31.94 16.97
CA ASN A 918 9.74 -30.61 16.70
C ASN A 918 10.07 -30.07 15.29
N PRO A 919 9.68 -30.78 14.21
CA PRO A 919 10.06 -30.41 12.84
C PRO A 919 9.53 -29.04 12.41
N LEU A 920 8.56 -28.46 13.13
CA LEU A 920 8.02 -27.13 12.86
C LEU A 920 8.76 -26.01 13.62
N GLY A 921 9.69 -26.33 14.53
CA GLY A 921 10.43 -25.34 15.31
C GLY A 921 9.56 -24.49 16.26
N ILE A 922 8.34 -24.93 16.56
CA ILE A 922 7.35 -24.17 17.34
C ILE A 922 7.62 -24.26 18.84
N ARG A 923 7.10 -23.29 19.60
CA ARG A 923 7.16 -23.31 21.07
C ARG A 923 6.12 -24.28 21.64
N ARG A 924 6.55 -25.20 22.50
CA ARG A 924 5.72 -26.25 23.12
C ARG A 924 5.87 -26.21 24.64
N LEU A 925 4.82 -26.59 25.37
CA LEU A 925 4.90 -26.84 26.81
C LEU A 925 5.20 -28.32 27.04
N VAL A 926 6.39 -28.66 27.52
CA VAL A 926 6.82 -30.05 27.75
C VAL A 926 7.06 -30.27 29.24
N ASN A 927 6.32 -31.18 29.88
CA ASN A 927 6.40 -31.48 31.31
C ASN A 927 6.34 -30.24 32.23
N GLY A 928 5.61 -29.20 31.81
CA GLY A 928 5.49 -27.93 32.52
C GLY A 928 6.46 -26.82 32.09
N ASP A 929 7.43 -27.09 31.21
CA ASP A 929 8.43 -26.13 30.76
C ASP A 929 8.25 -25.73 29.28
N MET A 930 8.36 -24.44 28.98
CA MET A 930 8.27 -23.94 27.60
C MET A 930 9.58 -24.15 26.84
N THR A 931 9.56 -24.87 25.71
CA THR A 931 10.74 -25.17 24.90
C THR A 931 10.45 -25.21 23.40
N THR A 932 11.47 -24.93 22.58
CA THR A 932 11.47 -25.18 21.12
C THR A 932 12.33 -26.38 20.74
N ALA A 933 13.04 -26.98 21.70
CA ALA A 933 13.87 -28.15 21.45
C ALA A 933 13.03 -29.40 21.15
N GLY A 934 13.62 -30.36 20.46
CA GLY A 934 13.12 -31.74 20.40
C GLY A 934 13.13 -32.40 21.78
N LEU A 935 12.34 -33.46 21.96
CA LEU A 935 12.32 -34.29 23.17
C LEU A 935 13.59 -35.14 23.32
#